data_AF-A0A072U9D3-F1
#
_entry.id   AF-A0A072U9D3-F1
#
_cell.length_a   1.000
_cell.length_b   1.000
_cell.length_c   1.000
_cell.angle_alpha   90.00
_cell.angle_beta   90.00
_cell.angle_gamma   90.00
#
_symmetry.space_group_name_H-M   'P 1'
#
loop_
_entity.id
_entity.type
_entity.pdbx_description
1 polymer ?
#
loop_
_entity_poly.entity_id
_entity_poly.type
_entity_poly.pdbx_seq_one_letter_code
_entity_poly.pdbx_strand_id
1 'polypeptide(L)'
;MGSMGEHDRKRRFSSLSPTPATAKKLPFLPVSEDKKLDIAVLQYQNQKLTQKLETQKLEYAALENKFSQLKEKQQSYDSTLAVVKKSWEQLVNDLESCSEHIRESSSKVDSRFASSTDDGSSSTVQDVFLSRLLQTGATESSSSYHFANETEQHREITAEKAKSILNNIVTSINNFQCLKDGFHTVLLKKLRGDVSCGQMLSNDLEVESKNLRLALSELHLKHKSLASDFRTHRDLDAKNKAELKRLKGELESTVAELEESNQKLATLKVEKDTAKGAVLPVLAVGNTLIPNDKIKDKQKDLQDMESTLKDLLDQASTRAVELKNLHEERIRLLQQLCDLQNTLKNLKCITSSHAFQLVRDQTEKSKSEVQEYQALYEKLQAEKDSLTWREREWYIKNDLADLFQRSVEVSDLKVADIRTELRKTIEQRDVIENKLKEEAREPGRKEIIAEFKSLLSSFPEEMGSMQSQLSKYKESASDIHSLRADVHSISSILDQKVKECDALSVRSAGQLAEINRLLAVVQDLRVTEDEMKLILRMFRRETIDSRDVMEAREAEYIAWAHVQTLKSSLDEHNLELRVKTANESEARSQQKLAAAEAEIADMRHNLDDSKRATCKQSDVMRSKNEENEAYLSEIETIGQAYDDMQTQNQHLLHQITERDDYNIKLVLEGVRARQKQDSFIMEMRLMEQEMQQSNVSLNLYNTKAAKIEDQVARS
;
A
#
# COMPACT_ATOMS: atom_id res chain seq x y z
N MET A 1 -0.18 -8.50 -74.91
CA MET A 1 0.35 -7.26 -74.30
C MET A 1 -0.74 -6.67 -73.42
N GLY A 2 -0.70 -6.71 -72.09
CA GLY A 2 0.30 -7.31 -71.20
C GLY A 2 0.80 -6.32 -70.14
N SER A 3 0.09 -6.21 -69.02
CA SER A 3 0.54 -5.54 -67.78
C SER A 3 -0.28 -6.07 -66.59
N MET A 4 0.30 -6.10 -65.38
CA MET A 4 -0.29 -6.63 -64.14
C MET A 4 0.17 -5.84 -62.90
N GLY A 5 -0.52 -6.04 -61.76
CA GLY A 5 -0.39 -5.25 -60.52
C GLY A 5 -1.63 -4.36 -60.36
N GLU A 6 -2.58 -4.55 -59.42
CA GLU A 6 -2.50 -4.97 -57.99
C GLU A 6 -1.57 -4.07 -57.14
N HIS A 7 -2.00 -3.55 -55.99
CA HIS A 7 -3.30 -3.60 -55.30
C HIS A 7 -3.40 -2.41 -54.31
N ASP A 8 -4.59 -1.84 -54.06
CA ASP A 8 -4.87 -1.04 -52.86
C ASP A 8 -6.29 -1.36 -52.34
N ARG A 9 -6.43 -1.55 -51.02
CA ARG A 9 -7.65 -2.06 -50.35
C ARG A 9 -8.13 -1.12 -49.25
N LYS A 10 -8.75 0.00 -49.67
CA LYS A 10 -9.42 0.93 -48.75
C LYS A 10 -10.66 0.30 -48.10
N ARG A 11 -10.51 -0.25 -46.89
CA ARG A 11 -11.65 -0.59 -46.01
C ARG A 11 -12.19 0.69 -45.37
N ARG A 12 -13.36 1.14 -45.81
CA ARG A 12 -14.22 2.02 -45.00
C ARG A 12 -14.94 1.16 -43.96
N PHE A 13 -14.86 1.52 -42.69
CA PHE A 13 -15.80 1.08 -41.67
C PHE A 13 -16.66 2.29 -41.27
N SER A 14 -17.96 2.22 -41.56
CA SER A 14 -18.91 3.25 -41.16
C SER A 14 -19.48 2.92 -39.79
N SER A 15 -19.20 3.75 -38.78
CA SER A 15 -19.84 3.67 -37.47
C SER A 15 -21.28 4.19 -37.55
N LEU A 16 -22.25 3.34 -37.20
CA LEU A 16 -23.65 3.72 -37.01
C LEU A 16 -24.02 3.49 -35.53
N SER A 17 -24.13 4.58 -34.78
CA SER A 17 -24.60 4.59 -33.39
C SER A 17 -26.14 4.71 -33.33
N PRO A 18 -26.84 3.85 -32.57
CA PRO A 18 -28.29 3.94 -32.41
C PRO A 18 -28.68 4.81 -31.20
N THR A 19 -29.12 6.04 -31.45
CA THR A 19 -29.66 6.93 -30.41
C THR A 19 -31.08 6.49 -29.99
N PRO A 20 -31.40 6.38 -28.69
CA PRO A 20 -32.74 5.96 -28.24
C PRO A 20 -33.76 7.10 -28.36
N ALA A 21 -34.59 7.07 -29.41
CA ALA A 21 -35.69 8.02 -29.61
C ALA A 21 -36.93 7.67 -28.78
N THR A 22 -37.58 8.69 -28.21
CA THR A 22 -38.75 8.55 -27.32
C THR A 22 -40.04 8.18 -28.07
N ALA A 23 -40.44 6.91 -27.98
CA ALA A 23 -41.65 6.39 -28.61
C ALA A 23 -42.94 6.86 -27.91
N LYS A 24 -43.74 7.71 -28.57
CA LYS A 24 -45.11 8.05 -28.16
C LYS A 24 -46.06 6.88 -28.47
N LYS A 25 -47.02 6.62 -27.57
CA LYS A 25 -48.05 5.57 -27.75
C LYS A 25 -48.98 5.89 -28.92
N LEU A 26 -49.22 4.91 -29.79
CA LEU A 26 -50.35 4.82 -30.73
C LEU A 26 -50.92 3.37 -30.69
N PRO A 27 -52.18 3.14 -31.09
CA PRO A 27 -52.94 1.96 -30.66
C PRO A 27 -52.60 0.66 -31.40
N PHE A 28 -52.87 -0.47 -30.73
CA PHE A 28 -52.71 -1.81 -31.28
C PHE A 28 -53.73 -2.13 -32.39
N LEU A 29 -53.24 -2.69 -33.50
CA LEU A 29 -54.05 -3.49 -34.41
C LEU A 29 -54.02 -4.97 -33.99
N PRO A 30 -55.03 -5.79 -34.32
CA PRO A 30 -55.05 -7.22 -34.00
C PRO A 30 -53.91 -7.96 -34.70
N VAL A 31 -53.04 -8.59 -33.91
CA VAL A 31 -51.93 -9.41 -34.42
C VAL A 31 -52.47 -10.77 -34.87
N SER A 32 -52.24 -11.13 -36.14
CA SER A 32 -52.62 -12.42 -36.75
C SER A 32 -52.01 -13.62 -35.99
N GLU A 33 -52.65 -14.78 -36.08
CA GLU A 33 -52.29 -15.96 -35.27
C GLU A 33 -50.89 -16.51 -35.57
N ASP A 34 -50.43 -16.53 -36.83
CA ASP A 34 -49.04 -16.86 -37.18
C ASP A 34 -48.04 -16.03 -36.38
N LYS A 35 -48.27 -14.71 -36.30
CA LYS A 35 -47.39 -13.79 -35.56
C LYS A 35 -47.44 -14.01 -34.05
N LYS A 36 -48.52 -14.57 -33.50
CA LYS A 36 -48.56 -15.01 -32.10
C LYS A 36 -47.73 -16.28 -31.91
N LEU A 37 -47.77 -17.21 -32.87
CA LEU A 37 -46.97 -18.43 -32.86
C LEU A 37 -45.46 -18.11 -32.93
N ASP A 38 -45.05 -17.23 -33.85
CA ASP A 38 -43.67 -16.73 -33.95
C ASP A 38 -43.18 -16.10 -32.64
N ILE A 39 -44.01 -15.25 -32.02
CA ILE A 39 -43.68 -14.62 -30.72
C ILE A 39 -43.51 -15.69 -29.63
N ALA A 40 -44.38 -16.70 -29.58
CA ALA A 40 -44.28 -17.79 -28.60
C ALA A 40 -43.02 -18.66 -28.83
N VAL A 41 -42.67 -18.96 -30.08
CA VAL A 41 -41.44 -19.69 -30.45
C VAL A 41 -40.20 -18.88 -30.07
N LEU A 42 -40.16 -17.57 -30.35
CA LEU A 42 -39.06 -16.69 -29.96
C LEU A 42 -38.96 -16.52 -28.44
N GLN A 43 -40.08 -16.49 -27.71
CA GLN A 43 -40.08 -16.49 -26.24
C GLN A 43 -39.50 -17.80 -25.68
N TYR A 44 -39.89 -18.96 -26.22
CA TYR A 44 -39.34 -20.26 -25.81
C TYR A 44 -37.85 -20.38 -26.15
N GLN A 45 -37.41 -19.91 -27.33
CA GLN A 45 -36.00 -19.88 -27.71
C GLN A 45 -35.19 -18.97 -26.76
N ASN A 46 -35.67 -17.77 -26.46
CA ASN A 46 -35.03 -16.86 -25.51
C ASN A 46 -34.98 -17.46 -24.09
N GLN A 47 -36.06 -18.09 -23.61
CA GLN A 47 -36.07 -18.77 -22.31
C GLN A 47 -35.01 -19.90 -22.25
N LYS A 48 -34.87 -20.67 -23.33
CA LYS A 48 -33.87 -21.75 -23.46
C LYS A 48 -32.44 -21.22 -23.58
N LEU A 49 -32.25 -20.04 -24.18
CA LEU A 49 -30.96 -19.34 -24.20
C LEU A 49 -30.61 -18.79 -22.81
N THR A 50 -31.56 -18.18 -22.08
CA THR A 50 -31.37 -17.73 -20.70
C THR A 50 -31.01 -18.89 -19.77
N GLN A 51 -31.69 -20.05 -19.91
CA GLN A 51 -31.34 -21.27 -19.16
C GLN A 51 -29.89 -21.73 -19.44
N LYS A 52 -29.47 -21.75 -20.71
CA LYS A 52 -28.08 -22.07 -21.09
C LYS A 52 -27.06 -21.07 -20.52
N LEU A 53 -27.37 -19.78 -20.59
CA LEU A 53 -26.55 -18.72 -20.05
C LEU A 53 -26.37 -18.90 -18.53
N GLU A 54 -27.44 -19.23 -17.82
CA GLU A 54 -27.40 -19.43 -16.36
C GLU A 54 -26.62 -20.70 -15.98
N THR A 55 -26.77 -21.81 -16.71
CA THR A 55 -25.91 -22.98 -16.50
C THR A 55 -24.44 -22.66 -16.74
N GLN A 56 -24.11 -21.87 -17.77
CA GLN A 56 -22.73 -21.47 -18.03
C GLN A 56 -22.18 -20.54 -16.94
N LYS A 57 -22.98 -19.59 -16.41
CA LYS A 57 -22.56 -18.78 -15.24
C LYS A 57 -22.23 -19.64 -14.02
N LEU A 58 -23.04 -20.66 -13.75
CA LEU A 58 -22.82 -21.59 -12.63
C LEU A 58 -21.55 -22.43 -12.84
N GLU A 59 -21.29 -22.89 -14.07
CA GLU A 59 -20.04 -23.56 -14.45
C GLU A 59 -18.82 -22.63 -14.28
N TYR A 60 -18.89 -21.38 -14.76
CA TYR A 60 -17.83 -20.38 -14.55
C TYR A 60 -17.59 -20.09 -13.07
N ALA A 61 -18.64 -19.92 -12.25
CA ALA A 61 -18.51 -19.70 -10.81
C ALA A 61 -17.88 -20.90 -10.09
N ALA A 62 -18.20 -22.13 -10.51
CA ALA A 62 -17.58 -23.34 -9.98
C ALA A 62 -16.10 -23.46 -10.39
N LEU A 63 -15.74 -23.08 -11.62
CA LEU A 63 -14.35 -23.04 -12.10
C LEU A 63 -13.53 -21.95 -11.38
N GLU A 64 -14.09 -20.75 -11.18
CA GLU A 64 -13.42 -19.65 -10.47
C GLU A 64 -13.16 -19.99 -8.99
N ASN A 65 -14.13 -20.65 -8.33
CA ASN A 65 -13.96 -21.18 -6.99
C ASN A 65 -12.85 -22.25 -6.95
N LYS A 66 -12.84 -23.19 -7.91
CA LYS A 66 -11.78 -24.20 -8.03
C LYS A 66 -10.40 -23.58 -8.30
N PHE A 67 -10.33 -22.54 -9.12
CA PHE A 67 -9.09 -21.77 -9.36
C PHE A 67 -8.61 -21.07 -8.09
N SER A 68 -9.52 -20.43 -7.36
CA SER A 68 -9.23 -19.79 -6.07
C SER A 68 -8.68 -20.79 -5.05
N GLN A 69 -9.29 -21.98 -4.91
CA GLN A 69 -8.78 -23.06 -4.04
C GLN A 69 -7.41 -23.58 -4.46
N LEU A 70 -7.11 -23.64 -5.77
CA LEU A 70 -5.79 -24.03 -6.27
C LEU A 70 -4.74 -22.94 -5.99
N LYS A 71 -5.11 -21.66 -6.13
CA LYS A 71 -4.25 -20.51 -5.82
C LYS A 71 -3.93 -20.43 -4.32
N GLU A 72 -4.91 -20.66 -3.45
CA GLU A 72 -4.70 -20.73 -1.99
C GLU A 72 -3.78 -21.90 -1.61
N LYS A 73 -3.99 -23.08 -2.20
CA LYS A 73 -3.10 -24.23 -2.01
C LYS A 73 -1.68 -23.96 -2.51
N GLN A 74 -1.53 -23.32 -3.68
CA GLN A 74 -0.20 -22.94 -4.16
C GLN A 74 0.47 -21.94 -3.21
N GLN A 75 -0.24 -20.91 -2.75
CA GLN A 75 0.29 -19.96 -1.77
C GLN A 75 0.73 -20.63 -0.45
N SER A 76 0.06 -21.70 0.00
CA SER A 76 0.50 -22.46 1.18
C SER A 76 1.73 -23.34 0.91
N TYR A 77 1.86 -23.91 -0.30
CA TYR A 77 3.10 -24.57 -0.74
C TYR A 77 4.26 -23.58 -0.89
N ASP A 78 4.05 -22.43 -1.51
CA ASP A 78 5.07 -21.39 -1.71
C ASP A 78 5.57 -20.82 -0.37
N SER A 79 4.65 -20.61 0.59
CA SER A 79 4.99 -20.24 1.97
C SER A 79 5.84 -21.32 2.66
N THR A 80 5.48 -22.59 2.49
CA THR A 80 6.25 -23.73 3.01
C THR A 80 7.64 -23.80 2.36
N LEU A 81 7.73 -23.61 1.04
CA LEU A 81 8.98 -23.58 0.28
C LEU A 81 9.89 -22.43 0.72
N ALA A 82 9.33 -21.25 0.99
CA ALA A 82 10.09 -20.10 1.50
C ALA A 82 10.67 -20.36 2.90
N VAL A 83 9.93 -21.04 3.79
CA VAL A 83 10.44 -21.48 5.09
C VAL A 83 11.56 -22.50 4.93
N VAL A 84 11.37 -23.52 4.05
CA VAL A 84 12.41 -24.52 3.76
C VAL A 84 13.67 -23.89 3.17
N LYS A 85 13.53 -22.96 2.20
CA LYS A 85 14.66 -22.21 1.62
C LYS A 85 15.41 -21.44 2.71
N LYS A 86 14.70 -20.70 3.57
CA LYS A 86 15.32 -19.95 4.68
C LYS A 86 16.05 -20.86 5.67
N SER A 87 15.48 -22.01 6.02
CA SER A 87 16.13 -23.01 6.89
C SER A 87 17.37 -23.62 6.24
N TRP A 88 17.36 -23.83 4.91
CA TRP A 88 18.51 -24.32 4.16
C TRP A 88 19.63 -23.27 4.06
N GLU A 89 19.28 -22.02 3.76
CA GLU A 89 20.24 -20.90 3.73
C GLU A 89 20.88 -20.66 5.10
N GLN A 90 20.10 -20.76 6.19
CA GLN A 90 20.64 -20.73 7.56
C GLN A 90 21.64 -21.87 7.79
N LEU A 91 21.27 -23.11 7.46
CA LEU A 91 22.15 -24.27 7.63
C LEU A 91 23.48 -24.15 6.85
N VAL A 92 23.44 -23.59 5.64
CA VAL A 92 24.65 -23.34 4.83
C VAL A 92 25.53 -22.27 5.45
N ASN A 93 24.96 -21.16 5.93
CA ASN A 93 25.73 -20.08 6.58
C ASN A 93 26.27 -20.49 7.97
N ASP A 94 25.53 -21.31 8.72
CA ASP A 94 25.99 -21.90 9.98
C ASP A 94 27.18 -22.86 9.74
N LEU A 95 27.09 -23.69 8.68
CA LEU A 95 28.16 -24.61 8.28
C LEU A 95 29.40 -23.87 7.77
N GLU A 96 29.23 -22.78 7.02
CA GLU A 96 30.30 -21.86 6.62
C GLU A 96 31.02 -21.29 7.84
N SER A 97 30.28 -20.67 8.75
CA SER A 97 30.78 -20.10 10.01
C SER A 97 31.52 -21.13 10.85
N CYS A 98 31.01 -22.36 10.95
CA CYS A 98 31.69 -23.46 11.62
C CYS A 98 33.00 -23.86 10.89
N SER A 99 33.00 -23.93 9.56
CA SER A 99 34.20 -24.28 8.78
C SER A 99 35.32 -23.24 8.95
N GLU A 100 34.96 -21.95 9.00
CA GLU A 100 35.91 -20.86 9.21
C GLU A 100 36.47 -20.87 10.63
N HIS A 101 35.61 -21.05 11.65
CA HIS A 101 36.06 -21.17 13.04
C HIS A 101 36.99 -22.39 13.25
N ILE A 102 36.73 -23.51 12.57
CA ILE A 102 37.62 -24.68 12.62
C ILE A 102 38.97 -24.33 11.96
N ARG A 103 38.99 -23.72 10.76
CA ARG A 103 40.23 -23.27 10.09
C ARG A 103 41.04 -22.28 10.93
N GLU A 104 40.37 -21.33 11.58
CA GLU A 104 41.03 -20.33 12.44
C GLU A 104 41.47 -20.91 13.80
N SER A 105 40.91 -22.05 14.20
CA SER A 105 41.40 -22.82 15.34
C SER A 105 42.64 -23.64 15.00
N SER A 106 42.73 -24.23 13.79
CA SER A 106 43.88 -25.05 13.38
C SER A 106 45.13 -24.20 13.10
N SER A 107 44.98 -23.08 12.40
CA SER A 107 46.11 -22.20 12.02
C SER A 107 46.88 -21.62 13.22
N LYS A 108 46.21 -21.46 14.37
CA LYS A 108 46.85 -21.04 15.63
C LYS A 108 47.79 -22.14 16.19
N VAL A 109 47.57 -23.41 15.88
CA VAL A 109 48.37 -24.55 16.39
C VAL A 109 49.61 -24.81 15.53
N ASP A 110 49.52 -24.61 14.21
CA ASP A 110 50.62 -24.82 13.27
C ASP A 110 51.89 -24.03 13.66
N SER A 111 51.70 -22.86 14.28
CA SER A 111 52.76 -21.98 14.82
C SER A 111 53.75 -22.64 15.79
N ARG A 112 53.44 -23.82 16.34
CA ARG A 112 54.24 -24.48 17.39
C ARG A 112 54.92 -25.79 16.96
N PHE A 113 54.62 -26.32 15.78
CA PHE A 113 55.16 -27.61 15.31
C PHE A 113 55.69 -27.61 13.86
N ALA A 114 55.67 -26.47 13.15
CA ALA A 114 56.22 -26.36 11.80
C ALA A 114 57.76 -26.52 11.78
N SER A 115 58.25 -27.74 11.56
CA SER A 115 59.66 -28.01 11.23
C SER A 115 59.80 -28.85 9.97
N SER A 116 60.16 -28.19 8.87
CA SER A 116 60.84 -28.74 7.68
C SER A 116 60.30 -30.04 7.06
N THR A 117 59.42 -29.91 6.07
CA THR A 117 59.63 -30.48 4.73
C THR A 117 58.94 -29.60 3.69
N ASP A 118 59.68 -29.21 2.66
CA ASP A 118 59.21 -28.48 1.48
C ASP A 118 59.18 -29.48 0.32
N ASP A 119 57.98 -29.92 -0.10
CA ASP A 119 57.76 -30.66 -1.36
C ASP A 119 56.26 -30.77 -1.71
N GLY A 120 55.96 -31.08 -2.97
CA GLY A 120 54.78 -31.87 -3.35
C GLY A 120 53.41 -31.19 -3.30
N SER A 121 53.14 -30.28 -4.25
CA SER A 121 51.84 -29.64 -4.50
C SER A 121 50.61 -30.57 -4.40
N SER A 122 49.93 -30.57 -3.26
CA SER A 122 48.73 -31.39 -3.01
C SER A 122 47.41 -30.73 -3.45
N SER A 123 47.38 -29.40 -3.57
CA SER A 123 46.15 -28.63 -3.82
C SER A 123 45.50 -28.91 -5.18
N THR A 124 46.28 -29.15 -6.23
CA THR A 124 45.76 -29.34 -7.60
C THR A 124 44.89 -30.59 -7.76
N VAL A 125 45.24 -31.71 -7.10
CA VAL A 125 44.41 -32.93 -7.13
C VAL A 125 43.12 -32.73 -6.32
N GLN A 126 43.22 -31.99 -5.22
CA GLN A 126 42.12 -31.70 -4.30
C GLN A 126 41.06 -30.79 -4.96
N ASP A 127 41.51 -29.73 -5.64
CA ASP A 127 40.64 -28.78 -6.34
C ASP A 127 39.93 -29.43 -7.55
N VAL A 128 40.62 -30.34 -8.28
CA VAL A 128 40.01 -31.14 -9.35
C VAL A 128 38.93 -32.09 -8.82
N PHE A 129 39.15 -32.74 -7.67
CA PHE A 129 38.13 -33.61 -7.05
C PHE A 129 36.90 -32.81 -6.61
N LEU A 130 37.09 -31.66 -5.95
CA LEU A 130 35.98 -30.82 -5.47
C LEU A 130 35.19 -30.20 -6.63
N SER A 131 35.88 -29.72 -7.67
CA SER A 131 35.25 -29.21 -8.90
C SER A 131 34.40 -30.29 -9.59
N ARG A 132 34.87 -31.54 -9.60
CA ARG A 132 34.13 -32.68 -10.17
C ARG A 132 32.96 -33.15 -9.30
N LEU A 133 33.00 -32.93 -7.99
CA LEU A 133 31.90 -33.25 -7.06
C LEU A 133 30.76 -32.23 -7.16
N LEU A 134 31.08 -30.96 -7.40
CA LEU A 134 30.10 -29.88 -7.63
C LEU A 134 29.44 -29.95 -9.03
N GLN A 135 30.05 -30.67 -9.97
CA GLN A 135 29.53 -30.87 -11.33
C GLN A 135 28.44 -31.96 -11.34
N THR A 136 27.21 -31.59 -10.94
CA THR A 136 26.08 -32.51 -10.67
C THR A 136 25.45 -33.17 -11.91
N GLY A 137 26.19 -34.07 -12.56
CA GLY A 137 25.70 -34.92 -13.65
C GLY A 137 24.76 -36.03 -13.18
N ALA A 138 23.52 -35.68 -12.81
CA ALA A 138 22.47 -36.65 -12.42
C ALA A 138 21.02 -36.21 -12.68
N THR A 139 20.73 -34.92 -12.86
CA THR A 139 19.35 -34.38 -12.94
C THR A 139 19.11 -33.45 -14.14
N GLU A 140 19.81 -33.67 -15.25
CA GLU A 140 19.56 -32.97 -16.52
C GLU A 140 18.33 -33.54 -17.24
N SER A 141 17.13 -33.32 -16.67
CA SER A 141 15.86 -33.70 -17.30
C SER A 141 14.83 -32.57 -17.28
N SER A 142 14.88 -31.76 -18.34
CA SER A 142 13.75 -31.02 -18.95
C SER A 142 12.82 -30.20 -18.04
N SER A 143 13.03 -28.88 -17.98
CA SER A 143 11.94 -27.90 -17.99
C SER A 143 12.43 -26.57 -18.59
N SER A 144 11.95 -26.24 -19.79
CA SER A 144 12.37 -25.03 -20.51
C SER A 144 11.34 -23.91 -20.36
N TYR A 145 11.48 -23.09 -19.30
CA TYR A 145 10.75 -21.84 -19.15
C TYR A 145 11.66 -20.71 -18.62
N HIS A 146 11.49 -19.50 -19.15
CA HIS A 146 12.40 -18.37 -18.96
C HIS A 146 12.33 -17.73 -17.56
N PHE A 147 13.06 -18.30 -16.59
CA PHE A 147 13.36 -17.67 -15.28
C PHE A 147 14.80 -17.97 -14.79
N ALA A 148 15.74 -18.18 -15.71
CA ALA A 148 17.07 -18.72 -15.42
C ALA A 148 17.99 -17.77 -14.63
N ASN A 149 18.12 -16.49 -15.01
CA ASN A 149 19.28 -15.68 -14.61
C ASN A 149 19.42 -15.46 -13.09
N GLU A 150 18.32 -15.23 -12.36
CA GLU A 150 18.37 -15.04 -10.89
C GLU A 150 18.50 -16.38 -10.13
N THR A 151 18.13 -17.51 -10.74
CA THR A 151 18.30 -18.84 -10.12
C THR A 151 19.71 -19.41 -10.35
N GLU A 152 20.32 -19.13 -11.51
CA GLU A 152 21.69 -19.54 -11.83
C GLU A 152 22.72 -18.81 -10.93
N GLN A 153 22.59 -17.49 -10.72
CA GLN A 153 23.47 -16.76 -9.80
C GLN A 153 23.37 -17.24 -8.35
N HIS A 154 22.16 -17.55 -7.87
CA HIS A 154 21.97 -18.12 -6.53
C HIS A 154 22.60 -19.52 -6.41
N ARG A 155 22.54 -20.34 -7.47
CA ARG A 155 23.23 -21.64 -7.55
C ARG A 155 24.75 -21.46 -7.51
N GLU A 156 25.30 -20.54 -8.30
CA GLU A 156 26.74 -20.27 -8.41
C GLU A 156 27.33 -19.80 -7.07
N ILE A 157 26.68 -18.83 -6.40
CA ILE A 157 27.08 -18.39 -5.05
C ILE A 157 27.01 -19.54 -4.03
N THR A 158 26.00 -20.41 -4.13
CA THR A 158 25.87 -21.56 -3.23
C THR A 158 26.94 -22.63 -3.50
N ALA A 159 27.32 -22.83 -4.78
CA ALA A 159 28.37 -23.74 -5.17
C ALA A 159 29.76 -23.28 -4.68
N GLU A 160 30.07 -21.99 -4.79
CA GLU A 160 31.36 -21.45 -4.33
C GLU A 160 31.44 -21.39 -2.79
N LYS A 161 30.32 -21.10 -2.09
CA LYS A 161 30.20 -21.31 -0.63
C LYS A 161 30.48 -22.76 -0.26
N ALA A 162 29.88 -23.73 -0.95
CA ALA A 162 30.12 -25.15 -0.72
C ALA A 162 31.58 -25.55 -1.00
N LYS A 163 32.20 -24.97 -2.03
CA LYS A 163 33.63 -25.15 -2.35
C LYS A 163 34.53 -24.61 -1.23
N SER A 164 34.25 -23.41 -0.72
CA SER A 164 34.94 -22.80 0.43
C SER A 164 34.81 -23.68 1.69
N ILE A 165 33.60 -24.10 2.04
CA ILE A 165 33.31 -25.01 3.17
C ILE A 165 34.13 -26.31 3.04
N LEU A 166 34.11 -26.96 1.88
CA LEU A 166 34.84 -28.21 1.67
C LEU A 166 36.36 -28.00 1.73
N ASN A 167 36.89 -26.94 1.13
CA ASN A 167 38.31 -26.58 1.23
C ASN A 167 38.73 -26.31 2.69
N ASN A 168 37.93 -25.56 3.46
CA ASN A 168 38.19 -25.27 4.88
C ASN A 168 38.19 -26.55 5.72
N ILE A 169 37.20 -27.43 5.54
CA ILE A 169 37.09 -28.71 6.24
C ILE A 169 38.26 -29.63 5.89
N VAL A 170 38.59 -29.79 4.61
CA VAL A 170 39.66 -30.69 4.17
C VAL A 170 41.03 -30.16 4.59
N THR A 171 41.27 -28.85 4.51
CA THR A 171 42.47 -28.21 5.08
C THR A 171 42.57 -28.47 6.58
N SER A 172 41.46 -28.35 7.31
CA SER A 172 41.43 -28.62 8.76
C SER A 172 41.70 -30.10 9.10
N ILE A 173 41.23 -31.04 8.26
CA ILE A 173 41.54 -32.47 8.37
C ILE A 173 43.03 -32.72 8.09
N ASN A 174 43.60 -32.09 7.06
CA ASN A 174 45.02 -32.17 6.74
C ASN A 174 45.87 -31.62 7.91
N ASN A 175 45.55 -30.44 8.43
CA ASN A 175 46.25 -29.85 9.58
C ASN A 175 46.09 -30.73 10.83
N PHE A 176 44.94 -31.35 11.06
CA PHE A 176 44.76 -32.30 12.17
C PHE A 176 45.57 -33.60 11.98
N GLN A 177 45.75 -34.07 10.75
CA GLN A 177 46.63 -35.20 10.43
C GLN A 177 48.11 -34.83 10.63
N CYS A 178 48.56 -33.68 10.11
CA CYS A 178 49.89 -33.14 10.35
C CYS A 178 50.16 -32.93 11.86
N LEU A 179 49.18 -32.43 12.61
CA LEU A 179 49.26 -32.26 14.06
C LEU A 179 49.31 -33.61 14.78
N LYS A 180 48.48 -34.58 14.39
CA LYS A 180 48.48 -35.94 14.92
C LYS A 180 49.81 -36.63 14.68
N ASP A 181 50.38 -36.53 13.48
CA ASP A 181 51.61 -37.23 13.10
C ASP A 181 52.85 -36.49 13.64
N GLY A 182 52.78 -35.16 13.76
CA GLY A 182 53.70 -34.34 14.55
C GLY A 182 53.69 -34.74 16.03
N PHE A 183 52.51 -34.87 16.65
CA PHE A 183 52.37 -35.43 17.99
C PHE A 183 52.90 -36.86 18.07
N HIS A 184 52.61 -37.74 17.10
CA HIS A 184 53.11 -39.11 17.07
C HIS A 184 54.64 -39.16 16.96
N THR A 185 55.25 -38.22 16.24
CA THR A 185 56.71 -38.07 16.10
C THR A 185 57.34 -37.51 17.37
N VAL A 186 56.70 -36.53 18.03
CA VAL A 186 57.11 -36.00 19.35
C VAL A 186 56.94 -37.06 20.43
N LEU A 187 55.86 -37.85 20.39
CA LEU A 187 55.61 -38.96 21.31
C LEU A 187 56.63 -40.08 21.09
N LEU A 188 56.97 -40.43 19.84
CA LEU A 188 58.07 -41.36 19.53
C LEU A 188 59.43 -40.85 20.02
N LYS A 189 59.74 -39.56 19.83
CA LYS A 189 60.95 -38.94 20.42
C LYS A 189 60.93 -39.00 21.95
N LYS A 190 59.77 -38.80 22.59
CA LYS A 190 59.64 -38.75 24.05
C LYS A 190 59.59 -40.14 24.70
N LEU A 191 58.98 -41.15 24.08
CA LEU A 191 59.09 -42.57 24.47
C LEU A 191 60.52 -43.11 24.27
N ARG A 192 61.24 -42.66 23.24
CA ARG A 192 62.68 -42.96 23.06
C ARG A 192 63.55 -42.22 24.09
N GLY A 193 63.03 -41.18 24.75
CA GLY A 193 63.72 -40.40 25.77
C GLY A 193 63.47 -40.88 27.20
N ASP A 194 62.23 -41.18 27.57
CA ASP A 194 61.87 -41.52 28.95
C ASP A 194 60.61 -42.41 29.03
N VAL A 195 60.80 -43.69 29.37
CA VAL A 195 59.78 -44.75 29.27
C VAL A 195 58.68 -44.62 30.35
N SER A 196 58.95 -43.90 31.45
CA SER A 196 58.00 -43.80 32.59
C SER A 196 56.95 -42.69 32.44
N CYS A 197 57.21 -41.62 31.69
CA CYS A 197 56.41 -40.38 31.77
C CYS A 197 55.07 -40.45 31.01
N GLY A 198 55.02 -41.18 29.89
CA GLY A 198 53.84 -41.19 29.01
C GLY A 198 52.58 -41.81 29.62
N GLN A 199 52.73 -42.69 30.61
CA GLN A 199 51.62 -43.53 31.07
C GLN A 199 50.69 -42.82 32.07
N MET A 200 51.19 -41.89 32.90
CA MET A 200 50.30 -41.09 33.77
C MET A 200 49.42 -40.14 32.97
N LEU A 201 50.00 -39.35 32.06
CA LEU A 201 49.25 -38.42 31.21
C LEU A 201 48.19 -39.11 30.34
N SER A 202 48.44 -40.36 29.90
CA SER A 202 47.44 -41.17 29.21
C SER A 202 46.29 -41.56 30.15
N ASN A 203 46.59 -41.98 31.38
CA ASN A 203 45.59 -42.38 32.37
C ASN A 203 44.72 -41.19 32.80
N ASP A 204 45.31 -40.02 33.06
CA ASP A 204 44.60 -38.82 33.49
C ASP A 204 43.61 -38.34 32.41
N LEU A 205 44.03 -38.36 31.14
CA LEU A 205 43.17 -38.03 30.00
C LEU A 205 42.07 -39.10 29.78
N GLU A 206 42.35 -40.38 30.04
CA GLU A 206 41.34 -41.44 29.97
C GLU A 206 40.32 -41.34 31.12
N VAL A 207 40.76 -40.95 32.32
CA VAL A 207 39.89 -40.64 33.47
C VAL A 207 38.99 -39.45 33.15
N GLU A 208 39.52 -38.34 32.62
CA GLU A 208 38.70 -37.19 32.29
C GLU A 208 37.74 -37.48 31.12
N SER A 209 38.17 -38.29 30.15
CA SER A 209 37.29 -38.83 29.10
C SER A 209 36.17 -39.71 29.67
N LYS A 210 36.39 -40.43 30.78
CA LYS A 210 35.34 -41.18 31.50
C LYS A 210 34.43 -40.23 32.29
N ASN A 211 34.98 -39.22 32.98
CA ASN A 211 34.24 -38.20 33.72
C ASN A 211 33.25 -37.46 32.80
N LEU A 212 33.72 -36.98 31.65
CA LEU A 212 32.88 -36.29 30.66
C LEU A 212 31.79 -37.20 30.07
N ARG A 213 32.08 -38.50 29.84
CA ARG A 213 31.07 -39.48 29.40
C ARG A 213 30.03 -39.77 30.49
N LEU A 214 30.43 -39.81 31.76
CA LEU A 214 29.52 -39.96 32.90
C LEU A 214 28.64 -38.71 33.06
N ALA A 215 29.21 -37.51 33.03
CA ALA A 215 28.47 -36.25 33.11
C ALA A 215 27.47 -36.09 31.96
N LEU A 216 27.84 -36.45 30.73
CA LEU A 216 26.94 -36.46 29.58
C LEU A 216 25.81 -37.49 29.75
N SER A 217 26.11 -38.67 30.31
CA SER A 217 25.11 -39.70 30.59
C SER A 217 24.14 -39.27 31.70
N GLU A 218 24.63 -38.61 32.75
CA GLU A 218 23.81 -38.05 33.82
C GLU A 218 22.92 -36.90 33.32
N LEU A 219 23.46 -36.02 32.47
CA LEU A 219 22.70 -34.94 31.82
C LEU A 219 21.58 -35.52 30.93
N HIS A 220 21.86 -36.57 30.15
CA HIS A 220 20.86 -37.25 29.34
C HIS A 220 19.79 -37.96 30.20
N LEU A 221 20.17 -38.54 31.34
CA LEU A 221 19.20 -39.10 32.31
C LEU A 221 18.32 -38.01 32.94
N LYS A 222 18.89 -36.85 33.31
CA LYS A 222 18.12 -35.69 33.81
C LYS A 222 17.16 -35.15 32.76
N HIS A 223 17.60 -35.03 31.50
CA HIS A 223 16.73 -34.65 30.39
C HIS A 223 15.59 -35.67 30.21
N LYS A 224 15.88 -36.97 30.27
CA LYS A 224 14.89 -38.04 30.15
C LYS A 224 13.87 -38.04 31.30
N SER A 225 14.29 -37.71 32.53
CA SER A 225 13.37 -37.49 33.65
C SER A 225 12.46 -36.31 33.37
N LEU A 226 13.03 -35.13 33.12
CA LEU A 226 12.30 -33.88 32.90
C LEU A 226 11.30 -33.98 31.73
N ALA A 227 11.67 -34.66 30.64
CA ALA A 227 10.78 -34.93 29.52
C ALA A 227 9.63 -35.91 29.88
N SER A 228 9.84 -36.79 30.86
CA SER A 228 8.77 -37.63 31.41
C SER A 228 7.88 -36.85 32.39
N ASP A 229 8.45 -35.95 33.18
CA ASP A 229 7.73 -35.11 34.13
C ASP A 229 6.81 -34.09 33.39
N PHE A 230 7.29 -33.48 32.31
CA PHE A 230 6.45 -32.66 31.42
C PHE A 230 5.30 -33.44 30.78
N ARG A 231 5.48 -34.74 30.52
CA ARG A 231 4.42 -35.62 30.01
C ARG A 231 3.39 -35.93 31.09
N THR A 232 3.81 -36.33 32.30
CA THR A 232 2.86 -36.61 33.39
C THR A 232 2.07 -35.36 33.79
N HIS A 233 2.68 -34.16 33.75
CA HIS A 233 1.94 -32.90 33.93
C HIS A 233 0.88 -32.67 32.83
N ARG A 234 1.19 -32.95 31.56
CA ARG A 234 0.22 -32.85 30.45
C ARG A 234 -0.92 -33.86 30.58
N ASP A 235 -0.61 -35.10 30.96
CA ASP A 235 -1.59 -36.16 31.15
C ASP A 235 -2.51 -35.86 32.36
N LEU A 236 -1.96 -35.26 33.42
CA LEU A 236 -2.71 -34.78 34.58
C LEU A 236 -3.62 -33.59 34.24
N ASP A 237 -3.16 -32.60 33.47
CA ASP A 237 -4.01 -31.50 32.98
C ASP A 237 -5.18 -32.04 32.13
N ALA A 238 -4.90 -32.97 31.22
CA ALA A 238 -5.92 -33.63 30.40
C ALA A 238 -6.97 -34.37 31.26
N LYS A 239 -6.54 -35.07 32.32
CA LYS A 239 -7.43 -35.72 33.30
C LYS A 239 -8.27 -34.71 34.08
N ASN A 240 -7.65 -33.67 34.63
CA ASN A 240 -8.35 -32.61 35.37
C ASN A 240 -9.40 -31.90 34.50
N LYS A 241 -9.07 -31.66 33.23
CA LYS A 241 -9.95 -31.05 32.22
C LYS A 241 -11.11 -31.95 31.81
N ALA A 242 -10.94 -33.28 31.87
CA ALA A 242 -12.02 -34.24 31.70
C ALA A 242 -12.92 -34.31 32.94
N GLU A 243 -12.34 -34.31 34.15
CA GLU A 243 -13.09 -34.31 35.41
C GLU A 243 -13.92 -33.04 35.61
N LEU A 244 -13.38 -31.86 35.25
CA LEU A 244 -14.14 -30.60 35.23
C LEU A 244 -15.34 -30.65 34.26
N LYS A 245 -15.20 -31.29 33.09
CA LYS A 245 -16.32 -31.50 32.16
C LYS A 245 -17.39 -32.42 32.74
N ARG A 246 -16.98 -33.53 33.39
CA ARG A 246 -17.90 -34.45 34.08
C ARG A 246 -18.67 -33.74 35.20
N LEU A 247 -17.96 -33.04 36.09
CA LEU A 247 -18.56 -32.30 37.20
C LEU A 247 -19.51 -31.19 36.73
N LYS A 248 -19.21 -30.52 35.59
CA LYS A 248 -20.12 -29.55 34.99
C LYS A 248 -21.43 -30.21 34.51
N GLY A 249 -21.36 -31.36 33.83
CA GLY A 249 -22.54 -32.10 33.40
C GLY A 249 -23.36 -32.68 34.56
N GLU A 250 -22.70 -33.13 35.62
CA GLU A 250 -23.37 -33.57 36.85
C GLU A 250 -24.08 -32.42 37.58
N LEU A 251 -23.44 -31.24 37.66
CA LEU A 251 -24.10 -30.04 38.17
C LEU A 251 -25.34 -29.67 37.33
N GLU A 252 -25.22 -29.68 36.00
CA GLU A 252 -26.32 -29.42 35.08
C GLU A 252 -27.49 -30.41 35.24
N SER A 253 -27.22 -31.71 35.48
CA SER A 253 -28.25 -32.71 35.84
C SER A 253 -28.96 -32.36 37.15
N THR A 254 -28.18 -32.10 38.22
CA THR A 254 -28.78 -31.81 39.55
C THR A 254 -29.59 -30.52 39.58
N VAL A 255 -29.28 -29.54 38.73
CA VAL A 255 -30.10 -28.32 38.56
C VAL A 255 -31.42 -28.66 37.88
N ALA A 256 -31.42 -29.47 36.82
CA ALA A 256 -32.66 -29.89 36.15
C ALA A 256 -33.56 -30.73 37.07
N GLU A 257 -33.00 -31.63 37.86
CA GLU A 257 -33.72 -32.42 38.87
C GLU A 257 -34.34 -31.52 39.97
N LEU A 258 -33.63 -30.46 40.39
CA LEU A 258 -34.14 -29.48 41.34
C LEU A 258 -35.28 -28.63 40.75
N GLU A 259 -35.19 -28.23 39.49
CA GLU A 259 -36.26 -27.52 38.78
C GLU A 259 -37.52 -28.38 38.63
N GLU A 260 -37.38 -29.66 38.25
CA GLU A 260 -38.49 -30.62 38.18
C GLU A 260 -39.14 -30.84 39.56
N SER A 261 -38.33 -30.93 40.62
CA SER A 261 -38.82 -31.04 42.01
C SER A 261 -39.62 -29.80 42.44
N ASN A 262 -39.15 -28.59 42.10
CA ASN A 262 -39.87 -27.34 42.38
C ASN A 262 -41.20 -27.25 41.62
N GLN A 263 -41.25 -27.73 40.36
CA GLN A 263 -42.51 -27.81 39.60
C GLN A 263 -43.51 -28.78 40.25
N LYS A 264 -43.05 -29.94 40.74
CA LYS A 264 -43.87 -30.90 41.52
C LYS A 264 -44.35 -30.34 42.86
N LEU A 265 -43.57 -29.46 43.50
CA LEU A 265 -43.99 -28.78 44.73
C LEU A 265 -45.08 -27.72 44.47
N ALA A 266 -45.02 -27.06 43.31
CA ALA A 266 -46.00 -26.04 42.93
C ALA A 266 -47.41 -26.64 42.69
N THR A 267 -47.51 -27.83 42.07
CA THR A 267 -48.81 -28.49 41.82
C THR A 267 -49.48 -28.95 43.12
N LEU A 268 -48.74 -29.58 44.03
CA LEU A 268 -49.24 -30.01 45.34
C LEU A 268 -49.74 -28.85 46.23
N LYS A 269 -49.25 -27.62 45.98
CA LYS A 269 -49.71 -26.42 46.70
C LYS A 269 -51.14 -26.02 46.30
N VAL A 270 -51.50 -26.19 45.03
CA VAL A 270 -52.85 -25.84 44.51
C VAL A 270 -53.92 -26.81 45.02
N GLU A 271 -53.60 -28.09 45.10
CA GLU A 271 -54.54 -29.15 45.54
C GLU A 271 -55.00 -28.93 47.00
N LYS A 272 -54.11 -28.43 47.86
CA LYS A 272 -54.35 -28.24 49.30
C LYS A 272 -55.40 -27.17 49.63
N ASP A 273 -55.52 -26.13 48.81
CA ASP A 273 -56.40 -24.99 49.09
C ASP A 273 -57.88 -25.24 48.71
N THR A 274 -58.18 -26.39 48.10
CA THR A 274 -59.54 -26.74 47.62
C THR A 274 -60.41 -27.44 48.68
N ALA A 275 -59.85 -27.88 49.81
CA ALA A 275 -60.44 -28.92 50.67
C ALA A 275 -60.85 -28.48 52.11
N LYS A 276 -61.63 -27.40 52.28
CA LYS A 276 -62.14 -26.96 53.60
C LYS A 276 -63.57 -26.42 53.60
N GLY A 277 -64.55 -27.21 54.08
CA GLY A 277 -65.87 -26.70 54.51
C GLY A 277 -66.98 -27.75 54.71
N ALA A 278 -67.34 -28.09 55.96
CA ALA A 278 -68.54 -28.84 56.37
C ALA A 278 -68.81 -28.70 57.91
N VAL A 279 -70.05 -28.92 58.40
CA VAL A 279 -70.53 -28.62 59.79
C VAL A 279 -71.59 -29.66 60.29
N LEU A 280 -71.88 -29.77 61.62
CA LEU A 280 -72.76 -30.79 62.28
C LEU A 280 -73.71 -30.24 63.42
N PRO A 281 -74.87 -30.89 63.80
CA PRO A 281 -75.90 -30.38 64.78
C PRO A 281 -76.34 -31.30 66.00
N VAL A 282 -77.40 -30.94 66.81
CA VAL A 282 -77.75 -31.42 68.22
C VAL A 282 -79.32 -31.57 68.54
N LEU A 283 -79.80 -32.05 69.74
CA LEU A 283 -81.22 -32.50 70.14
C LEU A 283 -81.74 -32.23 71.64
N ALA A 284 -83.07 -32.26 72.01
CA ALA A 284 -83.70 -32.09 73.42
C ALA A 284 -85.26 -32.40 73.68
N VAL A 285 -85.83 -32.59 74.94
CA VAL A 285 -87.30 -32.91 75.39
C VAL A 285 -87.73 -32.61 76.93
N GLY A 286 -89.05 -32.54 77.41
CA GLY A 286 -89.61 -32.44 78.87
C GLY A 286 -91.20 -32.39 79.21
N ASN A 287 -91.77 -32.35 80.51
CA ASN A 287 -93.19 -31.88 81.02
C ASN A 287 -93.83 -32.26 82.49
N THR A 288 -94.95 -31.60 83.06
CA THR A 288 -95.68 -31.77 84.44
C THR A 288 -97.19 -31.19 84.74
N LEU A 289 -97.98 -31.48 85.87
CA LEU A 289 -99.38 -30.91 86.29
C LEU A 289 -100.04 -31.12 87.79
N ILE A 290 -101.17 -30.45 88.27
CA ILE A 290 -102.00 -30.53 89.62
C ILE A 290 -103.49 -29.88 89.62
N PRO A 291 -104.33 -29.39 90.66
CA PRO A 291 -104.93 -29.72 92.07
C PRO A 291 -106.49 -29.32 92.43
N ASN A 292 -107.12 -29.50 93.67
CA ASN A 292 -108.51 -28.99 94.23
C ASN A 292 -108.83 -29.24 95.81
N ASP A 293 -109.89 -29.00 96.69
CA ASP A 293 -111.28 -28.32 96.96
C ASP A 293 -111.74 -28.34 98.54
N LYS A 294 -112.88 -27.98 99.28
CA LYS A 294 -114.25 -27.23 99.27
C LYS A 294 -114.92 -26.69 100.65
N ILE A 295 -116.28 -26.71 100.96
CA ILE A 295 -117.20 -25.77 101.85
C ILE A 295 -118.49 -26.44 102.60
N LYS A 296 -119.50 -26.03 103.52
CA LYS A 296 -120.30 -24.85 104.20
C LYS A 296 -121.21 -25.22 105.48
N ASP A 297 -121.71 -24.31 106.42
CA ASP A 297 -123.08 -24.31 107.18
C ASP A 297 -123.62 -22.98 107.93
N LYS A 298 -124.80 -22.94 108.68
CA LYS A 298 -125.86 -21.91 109.22
C LYS A 298 -125.85 -21.11 110.61
N GLN A 299 -126.96 -21.06 111.41
CA GLN A 299 -127.35 -20.00 112.43
C GLN A 299 -126.30 -19.52 113.47
N LYS A 300 -125.27 -20.33 113.76
CA LYS A 300 -124.08 -19.92 114.49
C LYS A 300 -123.46 -18.65 113.87
N ASP A 301 -123.57 -18.54 112.54
CA ASP A 301 -123.19 -17.44 111.66
C ASP A 301 -123.54 -16.03 112.14
N LEU A 302 -124.57 -15.76 112.96
CA LEU A 302 -124.84 -14.36 113.33
C LEU A 302 -123.92 -13.86 114.43
N GLN A 303 -123.62 -14.70 115.42
CA GLN A 303 -122.66 -14.40 116.49
C GLN A 303 -121.23 -14.71 116.02
N ASP A 304 -121.06 -15.72 115.16
CA ASP A 304 -119.85 -15.92 114.37
C ASP A 304 -119.63 -14.79 113.35
N MET A 305 -120.64 -14.06 112.85
CA MET A 305 -120.44 -12.88 111.99
C MET A 305 -119.88 -11.70 112.78
N GLU A 306 -120.30 -11.53 114.05
CA GLU A 306 -119.71 -10.51 114.91
C GLU A 306 -118.29 -10.90 115.34
N SER A 307 -118.03 -12.18 115.68
CA SER A 307 -116.67 -12.65 115.95
C SER A 307 -115.79 -12.61 114.70
N THR A 308 -116.28 -13.01 113.53
CA THR A 308 -115.51 -12.94 112.28
C THR A 308 -115.36 -11.51 111.77
N LEU A 309 -116.26 -10.57 112.08
CA LEU A 309 -115.99 -9.14 111.87
C LEU A 309 -114.85 -8.65 112.77
N LYS A 310 -114.76 -9.13 114.02
CA LYS A 310 -113.63 -8.85 114.92
C LYS A 310 -112.34 -9.49 114.42
N ASP A 311 -112.39 -10.77 114.03
CA ASP A 311 -111.24 -11.51 113.48
C ASP A 311 -110.81 -10.93 112.12
N LEU A 312 -111.73 -10.44 111.28
CA LEU A 312 -111.42 -9.74 110.02
C LEU A 312 -110.82 -8.36 110.27
N LEU A 313 -111.24 -7.64 111.32
CA LEU A 313 -110.63 -6.37 111.72
C LEU A 313 -109.20 -6.60 112.23
N ASP A 314 -108.99 -7.62 113.06
CA ASP A 314 -107.68 -7.96 113.61
C ASP A 314 -106.77 -8.56 112.52
N GLN A 315 -107.32 -9.37 111.59
CA GLN A 315 -106.62 -9.88 110.40
C GLN A 315 -106.34 -8.78 109.36
N ALA A 316 -107.19 -7.76 109.24
CA ALA A 316 -106.88 -6.57 108.44
C ALA A 316 -105.76 -5.75 109.10
N SER A 317 -105.74 -5.71 110.44
CA SER A 317 -104.69 -5.02 111.22
C SER A 317 -103.34 -5.74 111.11
N THR A 318 -103.29 -7.08 111.22
CA THR A 318 -102.05 -7.84 110.99
C THR A 318 -101.60 -7.72 109.54
N ARG A 319 -102.49 -7.86 108.55
CA ARG A 319 -102.16 -7.60 107.13
C ARG A 319 -101.64 -6.20 106.89
N ALA A 320 -102.17 -5.17 107.58
CA ALA A 320 -101.66 -3.81 107.45
C ALA A 320 -100.23 -3.66 108.00
N VAL A 321 -99.89 -4.37 109.08
CA VAL A 321 -98.52 -4.44 109.61
C VAL A 321 -97.60 -5.24 108.68
N GLU A 322 -98.04 -6.38 108.15
CA GLU A 322 -97.30 -7.16 107.14
C GLU A 322 -97.01 -6.32 105.88
N LEU A 323 -98.01 -5.59 105.39
CA LEU A 323 -97.90 -4.74 104.20
C LEU A 323 -96.99 -3.52 104.45
N LYS A 324 -96.96 -2.98 105.68
CA LYS A 324 -95.97 -1.98 106.11
C LYS A 324 -94.55 -2.56 106.14
N ASN A 325 -94.36 -3.75 106.71
CA ASN A 325 -93.06 -4.42 106.78
C ASN A 325 -92.52 -4.72 105.37
N LEU A 326 -93.36 -5.26 104.48
CA LEU A 326 -93.03 -5.48 103.06
C LEU A 326 -92.73 -4.18 102.30
N HIS A 327 -93.36 -3.06 102.69
CA HIS A 327 -93.03 -1.75 102.12
C HIS A 327 -91.65 -1.25 102.58
N GLU A 328 -91.29 -1.44 103.85
CA GLU A 328 -89.97 -1.12 104.38
C GLU A 328 -88.86 -2.00 103.78
N GLU A 329 -89.13 -3.29 103.54
CA GLU A 329 -88.23 -4.17 102.79
C GLU A 329 -88.08 -3.75 101.32
N ARG A 330 -89.18 -3.37 100.66
CA ARG A 330 -89.14 -2.83 99.29
C ARG A 330 -88.30 -1.55 99.21
N ILE A 331 -88.40 -0.64 100.19
CA ILE A 331 -87.54 0.54 100.27
C ILE A 331 -86.07 0.13 100.42
N ARG A 332 -85.77 -0.83 101.30
CA ARG A 332 -84.41 -1.35 101.53
C ARG A 332 -83.79 -1.96 100.26
N LEU A 333 -84.57 -2.72 99.49
CA LEU A 333 -84.17 -3.28 98.19
C LEU A 333 -83.96 -2.20 97.12
N LEU A 334 -84.83 -1.18 97.07
CA LEU A 334 -84.66 -0.04 96.15
C LEU A 334 -83.40 0.77 96.46
N GLN A 335 -83.04 0.92 97.74
CA GLN A 335 -81.78 1.55 98.16
C GLN A 335 -80.58 0.76 97.63
N GLN A 336 -80.55 -0.56 97.86
CA GLN A 336 -79.49 -1.46 97.38
C GLN A 336 -79.37 -1.47 95.85
N LEU A 337 -80.49 -1.41 95.12
CA LEU A 337 -80.50 -1.29 93.65
C LEU A 337 -79.94 0.06 93.18
N CYS A 338 -80.18 1.14 93.93
CA CYS A 338 -79.60 2.46 93.65
C CYS A 338 -78.07 2.44 93.85
N ASP A 339 -77.59 1.89 94.96
CA ASP A 339 -76.16 1.77 95.27
C ASP A 339 -75.42 0.87 94.25
N LEU A 340 -76.04 -0.24 93.85
CA LEU A 340 -75.55 -1.12 92.79
C LEU A 340 -75.52 -0.41 91.41
N GLN A 341 -76.54 0.39 91.11
CA GLN A 341 -76.57 1.18 89.88
C GLN A 341 -75.50 2.29 89.89
N ASN A 342 -75.25 2.92 91.03
CA ASN A 342 -74.24 3.97 91.18
C ASN A 342 -72.82 3.42 91.06
N THR A 343 -72.55 2.22 91.60
CA THR A 343 -71.28 1.52 91.38
C THR A 343 -71.12 1.07 89.92
N LEU A 344 -72.16 0.52 89.28
CA LEU A 344 -72.12 0.12 87.87
C LEU A 344 -71.94 1.32 86.91
N LYS A 345 -72.54 2.48 87.22
CA LYS A 345 -72.40 3.72 86.44
C LYS A 345 -71.08 4.47 86.69
N ASN A 346 -70.23 4.02 87.62
CA ASN A 346 -68.98 4.70 87.92
C ASN A 346 -67.94 4.49 86.79
N LEU A 347 -67.97 5.38 85.80
CA LEU A 347 -67.07 5.39 84.65
C LEU A 347 -65.59 5.36 85.05
N LYS A 348 -65.22 5.90 86.23
CA LYS A 348 -63.85 5.88 86.73
C LYS A 348 -63.42 4.47 87.15
N CYS A 349 -64.33 3.67 87.72
CA CYS A 349 -64.09 2.25 88.01
C CYS A 349 -64.03 1.39 86.73
N ILE A 350 -64.89 1.69 85.74
CA ILE A 350 -64.84 0.99 84.43
C ILE A 350 -63.50 1.27 83.73
N THR A 351 -63.06 2.53 83.65
CA THR A 351 -61.85 2.93 82.94
C THR A 351 -60.55 2.55 83.67
N SER A 352 -60.57 2.44 85.02
CA SER A 352 -59.43 1.91 85.78
C SER A 352 -59.38 0.38 85.84
N SER A 353 -60.47 -0.32 85.47
CA SER A 353 -60.53 -1.79 85.44
C SER A 353 -59.44 -2.38 84.55
N HIS A 354 -58.77 -3.42 85.05
CA HIS A 354 -57.70 -4.14 84.33
C HIS A 354 -58.14 -4.59 82.93
N ALA A 355 -59.39 -5.05 82.77
CA ALA A 355 -59.91 -5.48 81.47
C ALA A 355 -60.03 -4.32 80.46
N PHE A 356 -60.43 -3.12 80.91
CA PHE A 356 -60.52 -1.94 80.04
C PHE A 356 -59.12 -1.43 79.68
N GLN A 357 -58.20 -1.39 80.65
CA GLN A 357 -56.81 -0.98 80.40
C GLN A 357 -56.12 -1.93 79.43
N LEU A 358 -56.26 -3.25 79.59
CA LEU A 358 -55.71 -4.24 78.67
C LEU A 358 -56.23 -4.05 77.23
N VAL A 359 -57.53 -3.78 77.04
CA VAL A 359 -58.11 -3.52 75.72
C VAL A 359 -57.62 -2.18 75.14
N ARG A 360 -57.52 -1.12 75.94
CA ARG A 360 -56.94 0.17 75.53
C ARG A 360 -55.49 0.01 75.07
N ASP A 361 -54.67 -0.69 75.86
CA ASP A 361 -53.24 -0.82 75.62
C ASP A 361 -52.97 -1.74 74.42
N GLN A 362 -53.77 -2.80 74.24
CA GLN A 362 -53.78 -3.62 73.02
C GLN A 362 -54.23 -2.82 71.78
N THR A 363 -55.17 -1.88 71.94
CA THR A 363 -55.63 -1.01 70.85
C THR A 363 -54.52 -0.04 70.43
N GLU A 364 -53.88 0.64 71.38
CA GLU A 364 -52.78 1.56 71.10
C GLU A 364 -51.54 0.83 70.53
N LYS A 365 -51.29 -0.42 70.96
CA LYS A 365 -50.30 -1.32 70.33
C LYS A 365 -50.66 -1.64 68.87
N SER A 366 -51.90 -2.03 68.58
CA SER A 366 -52.32 -2.30 67.19
C SER A 366 -52.26 -1.07 66.29
N LYS A 367 -52.47 0.12 66.87
CA LYS A 367 -52.38 1.42 66.18
C LYS A 367 -50.92 1.81 65.88
N SER A 368 -49.99 1.54 66.77
CA SER A 368 -48.55 1.72 66.49
C SER A 368 -48.04 0.70 65.47
N GLU A 369 -48.47 -0.56 65.55
CA GLU A 369 -48.19 -1.58 64.52
C GLU A 369 -48.68 -1.15 63.12
N VAL A 370 -49.90 -0.60 63.02
CA VAL A 370 -50.42 -0.03 61.75
C VAL A 370 -49.57 1.14 61.24
N GLN A 371 -49.08 2.01 62.12
CA GLN A 371 -48.18 3.11 61.74
C GLN A 371 -46.82 2.62 61.25
N GLU A 372 -46.25 1.58 61.89
CA GLU A 372 -45.02 0.92 61.43
C GLU A 372 -45.21 0.25 60.06
N TYR A 373 -46.31 -0.47 59.85
CA TYR A 373 -46.63 -1.07 58.55
C TYR A 373 -46.85 -0.02 57.45
N GLN A 374 -47.47 1.12 57.76
CA GLN A 374 -47.62 2.20 56.78
C GLN A 374 -46.26 2.83 56.43
N ALA A 375 -45.38 3.09 57.41
CA ALA A 375 -44.04 3.61 57.14
C ALA A 375 -43.20 2.61 56.30
N LEU A 376 -43.35 1.30 56.54
CA LEU A 376 -42.73 0.25 55.71
C LEU A 376 -43.30 0.24 54.28
N TYR A 377 -44.61 0.44 54.11
CA TYR A 377 -45.25 0.52 52.79
C TYR A 377 -44.79 1.76 52.00
N GLU A 378 -44.74 2.93 52.65
CA GLU A 378 -44.26 4.17 52.03
C GLU A 378 -42.78 4.05 51.61
N LYS A 379 -41.94 3.40 52.42
CA LYS A 379 -40.56 3.07 52.06
C LYS A 379 -40.48 2.12 50.86
N LEU A 380 -41.28 1.05 50.83
CA LEU A 380 -41.36 0.10 49.72
C LEU A 380 -41.83 0.76 48.41
N GLN A 381 -42.78 1.69 48.48
CA GLN A 381 -43.25 2.45 47.33
C GLN A 381 -42.15 3.40 46.79
N ALA A 382 -41.41 4.08 47.66
CA ALA A 382 -40.25 4.89 47.26
C ALA A 382 -39.10 4.03 46.67
N GLU A 383 -38.86 2.83 47.20
CA GLU A 383 -37.87 1.90 46.67
C GLU A 383 -38.26 1.35 45.29
N LYS A 384 -39.52 0.97 45.11
CA LYS A 384 -40.10 0.63 43.80
C LYS A 384 -39.90 1.75 42.78
N ASP A 385 -40.26 2.99 43.14
CA ASP A 385 -40.16 4.10 42.19
C ASP A 385 -38.68 4.40 41.85
N SER A 386 -37.76 4.28 42.83
CA SER A 386 -36.31 4.32 42.60
C SER A 386 -35.79 3.19 41.68
N LEU A 387 -36.38 1.99 41.76
CA LEU A 387 -36.05 0.87 40.88
C LEU A 387 -36.53 1.16 39.44
N THR A 388 -37.75 1.66 39.23
CA THR A 388 -38.23 2.02 37.88
C THR A 388 -37.43 3.15 37.24
N TRP A 389 -36.86 4.07 38.03
CA TRP A 389 -35.92 5.08 37.52
C TRP A 389 -34.58 4.47 37.10
N ARG A 390 -34.00 3.56 37.90
CA ARG A 390 -32.78 2.82 37.52
C ARG A 390 -32.99 1.93 36.30
N GLU A 391 -34.15 1.29 36.17
CA GLU A 391 -34.55 0.51 35.00
C GLU A 391 -34.54 1.36 33.72
N ARG A 392 -35.20 2.54 33.75
CA ARG A 392 -35.16 3.50 32.64
C ARG A 392 -33.75 4.01 32.33
N GLU A 393 -32.95 4.27 33.36
CA GLU A 393 -31.55 4.67 33.20
C GLU A 393 -30.72 3.56 32.51
N TRP A 394 -30.96 2.30 32.86
CA TRP A 394 -30.35 1.14 32.19
C TRP A 394 -30.79 0.98 30.74
N TYR A 395 -32.08 1.15 30.42
CA TYR A 395 -32.55 1.17 29.02
C TYR A 395 -31.86 2.27 28.20
N ILE A 396 -31.79 3.50 28.70
CA ILE A 396 -31.11 4.62 28.01
C ILE A 396 -29.62 4.33 27.83
N LYS A 397 -28.95 3.72 28.82
CA LYS A 397 -27.55 3.30 28.70
C LYS A 397 -27.36 2.17 27.69
N ASN A 398 -28.31 1.25 27.58
CA ASN A 398 -28.28 0.17 26.59
C ASN A 398 -28.44 0.73 25.17
N ASP A 399 -29.47 1.56 24.94
CA ASP A 399 -29.71 2.20 23.63
C ASP A 399 -28.51 3.05 23.19
N LEU A 400 -27.86 3.75 24.14
CA LEU A 400 -26.63 4.52 23.89
C LEU A 400 -25.43 3.60 23.58
N ALA A 401 -25.30 2.45 24.24
CA ALA A 401 -24.27 1.46 23.94
C ALA A 401 -24.48 0.84 22.54
N ASP A 402 -25.72 0.51 22.18
CA ASP A 402 -26.11 0.04 20.85
C ASP A 402 -25.79 1.08 19.75
N LEU A 403 -26.04 2.36 20.03
CA LEU A 403 -25.67 3.46 19.12
C LEU A 403 -24.15 3.61 18.97
N PHE A 404 -23.38 3.49 20.06
CA PHE A 404 -21.92 3.48 19.98
C PHE A 404 -21.38 2.25 19.24
N GLN A 405 -21.94 1.06 19.49
CA GLN A 405 -21.57 -0.18 18.80
C GLN A 405 -21.76 -0.06 17.27
N ARG A 406 -22.94 0.41 16.83
CA ARG A 406 -23.21 0.68 15.40
C ARG A 406 -22.31 1.77 14.82
N SER A 407 -21.93 2.77 15.63
CA SER A 407 -20.99 3.83 15.23
C SER A 407 -19.56 3.29 15.03
N VAL A 408 -19.12 2.36 15.89
CA VAL A 408 -17.86 1.63 15.74
C VAL A 408 -17.90 0.76 14.48
N GLU A 409 -18.96 -0.04 14.28
CA GLU A 409 -19.12 -0.89 13.08
C GLU A 409 -19.07 -0.09 11.77
N VAL A 410 -19.78 1.05 11.70
CA VAL A 410 -19.71 1.96 10.54
C VAL A 410 -18.33 2.58 10.36
N SER A 411 -17.57 2.77 11.44
CA SER A 411 -16.20 3.29 11.39
C SER A 411 -15.21 2.21 10.93
N ASP A 412 -15.32 0.98 11.43
CA ASP A 412 -14.51 -0.15 11.02
C ASP A 412 -14.76 -0.55 9.56
N LEU A 413 -15.99 -0.46 9.06
CA LEU A 413 -16.30 -0.62 7.64
C LEU A 413 -15.56 0.43 6.78
N LYS A 414 -15.66 1.72 7.12
CA LYS A 414 -14.92 2.78 6.40
C LYS A 414 -13.40 2.59 6.45
N VAL A 415 -12.88 2.12 7.58
CA VAL A 415 -11.45 1.82 7.75
C VAL A 415 -11.06 0.57 6.95
N ALA A 416 -11.94 -0.43 6.81
CA ALA A 416 -11.74 -1.56 5.91
C ALA A 416 -11.72 -1.11 4.44
N ASP A 417 -12.69 -0.29 4.00
CA ASP A 417 -12.74 0.28 2.64
C ASP A 417 -11.42 1.02 2.32
N ILE A 418 -11.01 1.95 3.20
CA ILE A 418 -9.74 2.70 3.07
C ILE A 418 -8.52 1.76 3.02
N ARG A 419 -8.50 0.67 3.81
CA ARG A 419 -7.44 -0.35 3.74
C ARG A 419 -7.44 -1.10 2.40
N THR A 420 -8.60 -1.33 1.76
CA THR A 420 -8.66 -1.94 0.42
C THR A 420 -8.20 -0.99 -0.67
N GLU A 421 -8.60 0.29 -0.64
CA GLU A 421 -8.12 1.28 -1.61
C GLU A 421 -6.60 1.51 -1.48
N LEU A 422 -6.08 1.65 -0.25
CA LEU A 422 -4.64 1.75 0.00
C LEU A 422 -3.89 0.53 -0.54
N ARG A 423 -4.47 -0.68 -0.44
CA ARG A 423 -3.88 -1.90 -1.02
C ARG A 423 -3.88 -1.87 -2.55
N LYS A 424 -4.98 -1.44 -3.19
CA LYS A 424 -5.02 -1.24 -4.65
C LYS A 424 -3.98 -0.22 -5.10
N THR A 425 -3.78 0.89 -4.37
CA THR A 425 -2.75 1.89 -4.70
C THR A 425 -1.34 1.32 -4.56
N ILE A 426 -1.08 0.47 -3.56
CA ILE A 426 0.19 -0.25 -3.41
C ILE A 426 0.42 -1.23 -4.57
N GLU A 427 -0.59 -2.03 -4.92
CA GLU A 427 -0.52 -2.97 -6.06
C GLU A 427 -0.31 -2.24 -7.40
N GLN A 428 -0.97 -1.09 -7.61
CA GLN A 428 -0.77 -0.21 -8.77
C GLN A 428 0.65 0.37 -8.81
N ARG A 429 1.17 0.86 -7.67
CA ARG A 429 2.56 1.32 -7.55
C ARG A 429 3.53 0.20 -7.93
N ASP A 430 3.33 -1.01 -7.41
CA ASP A 430 4.24 -2.14 -7.63
C ASP A 430 4.23 -2.59 -9.10
N VAL A 431 3.07 -2.53 -9.77
CA VAL A 431 2.97 -2.73 -11.23
C VAL A 431 3.73 -1.63 -12.01
N ILE A 432 3.62 -0.37 -11.60
CA ILE A 432 4.34 0.75 -12.24
C ILE A 432 5.85 0.65 -12.00
N GLU A 433 6.28 0.33 -10.78
CA GLU A 433 7.69 0.17 -10.41
C GLU A 433 8.34 -1.02 -11.13
N ASN A 434 7.61 -2.12 -11.28
CA ASN A 434 8.08 -3.27 -12.05
C ASN A 434 8.15 -2.97 -13.55
N LYS A 435 7.17 -2.26 -14.12
CA LYS A 435 7.27 -1.76 -15.51
C LYS A 435 8.50 -0.86 -15.68
N LEU A 436 8.73 0.09 -14.77
CA LEU A 436 9.90 0.98 -14.79
C LEU A 436 11.22 0.19 -14.71
N LYS A 437 11.27 -0.89 -13.92
CA LYS A 437 12.44 -1.78 -13.83
C LYS A 437 12.68 -2.53 -15.13
N GLU A 438 11.65 -3.02 -15.80
CA GLU A 438 11.81 -3.67 -17.12
C GLU A 438 12.19 -2.67 -18.21
N GLU A 439 11.61 -1.47 -18.22
CA GLU A 439 11.98 -0.36 -19.12
C GLU A 439 13.43 0.16 -18.89
N ALA A 440 13.98 -0.09 -17.69
CA ALA A 440 15.38 0.16 -17.33
C ALA A 440 16.28 -1.08 -17.55
N ARG A 441 15.69 -2.27 -17.74
CA ARG A 441 16.39 -3.51 -18.08
C ARG A 441 16.61 -3.67 -19.58
N GLU A 442 15.86 -2.96 -20.43
CA GLU A 442 16.00 -2.96 -21.90
C GLU A 442 17.48 -2.92 -22.36
N PRO A 443 17.91 -3.86 -23.23
CA PRO A 443 19.31 -3.93 -23.68
C PRO A 443 19.78 -2.66 -24.39
N GLY A 444 19.00 -2.17 -25.37
CA GLY A 444 19.35 -0.98 -26.15
C GLY A 444 19.47 0.28 -25.30
N ARG A 445 18.67 0.42 -24.23
CA ARG A 445 18.79 1.56 -23.30
C ARG A 445 20.11 1.53 -22.52
N LYS A 446 20.61 0.35 -22.14
CA LYS A 446 21.92 0.21 -21.48
C LYS A 446 23.06 0.50 -22.44
N GLU A 447 22.93 0.07 -23.69
CA GLU A 447 23.88 0.34 -24.77
C GLU A 447 23.96 1.85 -25.06
N ILE A 448 22.81 2.51 -25.28
CA ILE A 448 22.71 3.98 -25.42
C ILE A 448 23.30 4.71 -24.20
N ILE A 449 23.04 4.26 -22.97
CA ILE A 449 23.65 4.85 -21.76
C ILE A 449 25.17 4.63 -21.70
N ALA A 450 25.68 3.51 -22.22
CA ALA A 450 27.12 3.25 -22.31
C ALA A 450 27.77 4.14 -23.39
N GLU A 451 27.14 4.30 -24.56
CA GLU A 451 27.57 5.23 -25.61
C GLU A 451 27.56 6.68 -25.13
N PHE A 452 26.49 7.14 -24.49
CA PHE A 452 26.44 8.49 -23.89
C PHE A 452 27.50 8.69 -22.81
N LYS A 453 27.78 7.67 -21.98
CA LYS A 453 28.88 7.75 -21.01
C LYS A 453 30.26 7.78 -21.68
N SER A 454 30.45 7.02 -22.75
CA SER A 454 31.67 7.04 -23.55
C SER A 454 31.90 8.42 -24.16
N LEU A 455 30.88 8.97 -24.83
CA LEU A 455 30.89 10.31 -25.42
C LEU A 455 31.14 11.42 -24.39
N LEU A 456 30.49 11.34 -23.22
CA LEU A 456 30.74 12.28 -22.11
C LEU A 456 32.14 12.12 -21.48
N SER A 457 32.80 10.98 -21.66
CA SER A 457 34.16 10.72 -21.18
C SER A 457 35.23 11.12 -22.20
N SER A 458 34.94 11.03 -23.51
CA SER A 458 35.85 11.48 -24.58
C SER A 458 35.79 12.99 -24.82
N PHE A 459 34.63 13.62 -24.60
CA PHE A 459 34.43 15.06 -24.85
C PHE A 459 35.43 15.99 -24.13
N PRO A 460 35.86 15.74 -22.87
CA PRO A 460 36.95 16.51 -22.24
C PRO A 460 38.32 16.33 -22.93
N GLU A 461 38.65 15.14 -23.41
CA GLU A 461 39.91 14.87 -24.12
C GLU A 461 39.91 15.53 -25.51
N GLU A 462 38.78 15.44 -26.22
CA GLU A 462 38.58 16.07 -27.53
C GLU A 462 38.59 17.61 -27.43
N MET A 463 37.95 18.17 -26.39
CA MET A 463 38.04 19.60 -26.07
C MET A 463 39.47 20.03 -25.73
N GLY A 464 40.22 19.22 -24.96
CA GLY A 464 41.64 19.45 -24.67
C GLY A 464 42.52 19.40 -25.92
N SER A 465 42.24 18.47 -26.84
CA SER A 465 42.88 18.37 -28.16
C SER A 465 42.62 19.61 -29.01
N MET A 466 41.35 20.05 -29.12
CA MET A 466 40.97 21.30 -29.78
C MET A 466 41.67 22.52 -29.17
N GLN A 467 41.73 22.62 -27.84
CA GLN A 467 42.38 23.74 -27.15
C GLN A 467 43.90 23.73 -27.37
N SER A 468 44.54 22.56 -27.46
CA SER A 468 45.95 22.41 -27.85
C SER A 468 46.18 22.85 -29.30
N GLN A 469 45.33 22.44 -30.25
CA GLN A 469 45.41 22.89 -31.64
C GLN A 469 45.22 24.41 -31.77
N LEU A 470 44.23 24.99 -31.08
CA LEU A 470 43.96 26.43 -31.08
C LEU A 470 45.17 27.21 -30.52
N SER A 471 45.82 26.67 -29.48
CA SER A 471 47.07 27.24 -28.94
C SER A 471 48.21 27.21 -29.97
N LYS A 472 48.42 26.08 -30.65
CA LYS A 472 49.42 25.95 -31.74
C LYS A 472 49.15 26.87 -32.92
N TYR A 473 47.88 27.07 -33.30
CA TYR A 473 47.52 28.03 -34.35
C TYR A 473 47.74 29.49 -33.90
N LYS A 474 47.55 29.79 -32.61
CA LYS A 474 47.86 31.11 -32.03
C LYS A 474 49.37 31.39 -31.98
N GLU A 475 50.17 30.39 -31.64
CA GLU A 475 51.65 30.43 -31.71
C GLU A 475 52.10 30.65 -33.16
N SER A 476 51.64 29.81 -34.09
CA SER A 476 51.92 29.94 -35.54
C SER A 476 51.52 31.31 -36.10
N ALA A 477 50.39 31.86 -35.64
CA ALA A 477 49.96 33.21 -36.02
C ALA A 477 50.89 34.29 -35.45
N SER A 478 51.43 34.13 -34.24
CA SER A 478 52.44 35.01 -33.66
C SER A 478 53.74 34.98 -34.47
N ASP A 479 54.19 33.79 -34.88
CA ASP A 479 55.38 33.62 -35.72
C ASP A 479 55.21 34.29 -37.09
N ILE A 480 54.02 34.16 -37.70
CA ILE A 480 53.66 34.88 -38.94
C ILE A 480 53.70 36.42 -38.73
N HIS A 481 53.38 36.94 -37.54
CA HIS A 481 53.52 38.38 -37.25
C HIS A 481 55.00 38.79 -37.07
N SER A 482 55.84 37.96 -36.44
CA SER A 482 57.28 38.19 -36.36
C SER A 482 57.90 38.21 -37.76
N LEU A 483 57.70 37.15 -38.55
CA LEU A 483 58.20 37.05 -39.92
C LEU A 483 57.70 38.20 -40.81
N ARG A 484 56.46 38.69 -40.60
CA ARG A 484 55.97 39.88 -41.30
C ARG A 484 56.72 41.15 -40.89
N ALA A 485 57.04 41.33 -39.60
CA ALA A 485 57.85 42.45 -39.14
C ALA A 485 59.30 42.37 -39.68
N ASP A 486 59.90 41.18 -39.70
CA ASP A 486 61.22 40.93 -40.29
C ASP A 486 61.24 41.26 -41.79
N VAL A 487 60.20 40.84 -42.54
CA VAL A 487 60.03 41.20 -43.96
C VAL A 487 59.86 42.71 -44.16
N HIS A 488 59.15 43.42 -43.28
CA HIS A 488 59.06 44.89 -43.36
C HIS A 488 60.40 45.57 -43.06
N SER A 489 61.16 45.04 -42.10
CA SER A 489 62.53 45.51 -41.79
C SER A 489 63.47 45.32 -42.99
N ILE A 490 63.51 44.12 -43.57
CA ILE A 490 64.31 43.79 -44.76
C ILE A 490 63.85 44.63 -45.96
N SER A 491 62.55 44.83 -46.16
CA SER A 491 62.03 45.69 -47.23
C SER A 491 62.45 47.15 -47.06
N SER A 492 62.47 47.68 -45.84
CA SER A 492 62.93 49.04 -45.55
C SER A 492 64.43 49.21 -45.81
N ILE A 493 65.24 48.20 -45.45
CA ILE A 493 66.68 48.14 -45.76
C ILE A 493 66.90 48.07 -47.28
N LEU A 494 66.12 47.26 -48.00
CA LEU A 494 66.17 47.15 -49.46
C LEU A 494 65.82 48.49 -50.13
N ASP A 495 64.75 49.15 -49.68
CA ASP A 495 64.32 50.47 -50.12
C ASP A 495 65.42 51.53 -49.94
N GLN A 496 66.14 51.49 -48.81
CA GLN A 496 67.30 52.35 -48.58
C GLN A 496 68.43 52.03 -49.56
N LYS A 497 68.72 50.74 -49.82
CA LYS A 497 69.77 50.33 -50.74
C LYS A 497 69.45 50.64 -52.20
N VAL A 498 68.18 50.59 -52.61
CA VAL A 498 67.73 51.09 -53.92
C VAL A 498 68.00 52.60 -54.04
N LYS A 499 67.62 53.40 -53.03
CA LYS A 499 67.86 54.85 -53.01
C LYS A 499 69.36 55.21 -53.01
N GLU A 500 70.20 54.40 -52.35
CA GLU A 500 71.67 54.51 -52.44
C GLU A 500 72.17 54.19 -53.85
N CYS A 501 71.68 53.12 -54.48
CA CYS A 501 72.01 52.75 -55.86
C CYS A 501 71.57 53.81 -56.88
N ASP A 502 70.38 54.41 -56.73
CA ASP A 502 69.90 55.49 -57.60
C ASP A 502 70.77 56.75 -57.47
N ALA A 503 71.16 57.12 -56.24
CA ALA A 503 72.08 58.23 -56.00
C ALA A 503 73.47 57.99 -56.60
N LEU A 504 73.98 56.74 -56.52
CA LEU A 504 75.22 56.33 -57.19
C LEU A 504 75.09 56.35 -58.72
N SER A 505 73.94 55.91 -59.26
CA SER A 505 73.62 55.92 -60.68
C SER A 505 73.61 57.34 -61.23
N VAL A 506 72.87 58.26 -60.61
CA VAL A 506 72.82 59.69 -60.96
C VAL A 506 74.22 60.32 -60.90
N ARG A 507 75.02 60.00 -59.87
CA ARG A 507 76.41 60.46 -59.77
C ARG A 507 77.27 59.93 -60.92
N SER A 508 77.13 58.66 -61.29
CA SER A 508 77.88 58.05 -62.40
C SER A 508 77.47 58.63 -63.76
N ALA A 509 76.18 58.93 -63.96
CA ALA A 509 75.69 59.61 -65.17
C ALA A 509 76.24 61.05 -65.27
N GLY A 510 76.35 61.77 -64.15
CA GLY A 510 77.02 63.07 -64.08
C GLY A 510 78.52 62.99 -64.42
N GLN A 511 79.22 61.97 -63.92
CA GLN A 511 80.62 61.71 -64.29
C GLN A 511 80.77 61.37 -65.78
N LEU A 512 79.85 60.60 -66.35
CA LEU A 512 79.85 60.21 -67.76
C LEU A 512 79.54 61.42 -68.68
N ALA A 513 78.63 62.31 -68.25
CA ALA A 513 78.38 63.58 -68.94
C ALA A 513 79.62 64.50 -68.94
N GLU A 514 80.36 64.58 -67.83
CA GLU A 514 81.63 65.34 -67.77
C GLU A 514 82.73 64.69 -68.64
N ILE A 515 82.82 63.36 -68.69
CA ILE A 515 83.71 62.65 -69.62
C ILE A 515 83.35 62.99 -71.08
N ASN A 516 82.06 63.02 -71.43
CA ASN A 516 81.62 63.41 -72.78
C ASN A 516 81.93 64.89 -73.09
N ARG A 517 81.82 65.79 -72.09
CA ARG A 517 82.24 67.20 -72.23
C ARG A 517 83.74 67.33 -72.46
N LEU A 518 84.56 66.56 -71.76
CA LEU A 518 86.01 66.51 -71.96
C LEU A 518 86.38 65.89 -73.31
N LEU A 519 85.66 64.86 -73.77
CA LEU A 519 85.81 64.30 -75.11
C LEU A 519 85.49 65.32 -76.21
N ALA A 520 84.45 66.16 -76.03
CA ALA A 520 84.16 67.24 -76.97
C ALA A 520 85.31 68.26 -77.06
N VAL A 521 85.90 68.67 -75.92
CA VAL A 521 87.10 69.53 -75.91
C VAL A 521 88.29 68.87 -76.60
N VAL A 522 88.47 67.55 -76.45
CA VAL A 522 89.50 66.79 -77.18
C VAL A 522 89.18 66.70 -78.68
N GLN A 523 87.90 66.67 -79.07
CA GLN A 523 87.45 66.68 -80.46
C GLN A 523 87.77 68.04 -81.12
N ASP A 524 87.47 69.16 -80.45
CA ASP A 524 87.81 70.51 -80.93
C ASP A 524 89.33 70.68 -81.08
N LEU A 525 90.12 70.19 -80.12
CA LEU A 525 91.58 70.17 -80.22
C LEU A 525 92.07 69.35 -81.42
N ARG A 526 91.44 68.19 -81.71
CA ARG A 526 91.73 67.42 -82.95
C ARG A 526 91.38 68.18 -84.22
N VAL A 527 90.32 68.99 -84.25
CA VAL A 527 90.03 69.86 -85.41
C VAL A 527 91.17 70.85 -85.63
N THR A 528 91.67 71.51 -84.58
CA THR A 528 92.84 72.40 -84.72
C THR A 528 94.12 71.66 -85.11
N GLU A 529 94.27 70.41 -84.66
CA GLU A 529 95.37 69.53 -85.08
C GLU A 529 95.26 69.17 -86.57
N ASP A 530 94.04 68.93 -87.08
CA ASP A 530 93.78 68.60 -88.48
C ASP A 530 93.85 69.82 -89.42
N GLU A 531 93.60 71.03 -88.92
CA GLU A 531 93.93 72.30 -89.58
C GLU A 531 95.45 72.50 -89.68
N MET A 532 96.21 72.24 -88.61
CA MET A 532 97.67 72.21 -88.67
C MET A 532 98.19 71.14 -89.65
N LYS A 533 97.56 69.95 -89.67
CA LYS A 533 97.85 68.91 -90.69
C LYS A 533 97.44 69.33 -92.09
N LEU A 534 96.44 70.20 -92.28
CA LEU A 534 96.05 70.76 -93.58
C LEU A 534 97.10 71.73 -94.11
N ILE A 535 97.64 72.60 -93.23
CA ILE A 535 98.79 73.47 -93.55
C ILE A 535 100.01 72.61 -93.94
N LEU A 536 100.31 71.56 -93.16
CA LEU A 536 101.35 70.57 -93.51
C LEU A 536 101.04 69.79 -94.80
N ARG A 537 99.77 69.60 -95.17
CA ARG A 537 99.33 68.97 -96.43
C ARG A 537 99.59 69.87 -97.64
N MET A 538 99.43 71.18 -97.50
CA MET A 538 99.78 72.13 -98.55
C MET A 538 101.29 72.18 -98.80
N PHE A 539 102.11 72.11 -97.74
CA PHE A 539 103.57 72.03 -97.84
C PHE A 539 104.13 70.65 -98.24
N ARG A 540 103.29 69.63 -98.46
CA ARG A 540 103.71 68.26 -98.83
C ARG A 540 103.21 67.81 -100.21
N ARG A 541 102.93 68.73 -101.13
CA ARG A 541 102.55 68.40 -102.52
C ARG A 541 103.75 68.23 -103.48
N GLU A 542 104.77 67.50 -103.04
CA GLU A 542 105.83 67.01 -103.92
C GLU A 542 106.38 65.67 -103.41
N THR A 543 106.55 64.69 -104.32
CA THR A 543 106.85 63.25 -104.09
C THR A 543 105.73 62.40 -103.46
N ILE A 544 105.85 61.06 -103.57
CA ILE A 544 104.73 60.12 -103.79
C ILE A 544 104.73 58.91 -102.84
N ASP A 545 103.51 58.58 -102.38
CA ASP A 545 102.90 57.30 -101.91
C ASP A 545 103.72 56.14 -101.29
N SER A 546 103.15 55.57 -100.23
CA SER A 546 103.10 54.12 -99.93
C SER A 546 102.39 53.90 -98.58
N ARG A 547 101.05 53.92 -98.52
CA ARG A 547 100.30 53.67 -97.25
C ARG A 547 99.14 52.67 -97.32
N ASP A 548 98.40 52.64 -98.41
CA ASP A 548 97.08 51.97 -98.50
C ASP A 548 97.13 50.42 -98.39
N VAL A 549 98.33 49.83 -98.37
CA VAL A 549 98.56 48.38 -98.21
C VAL A 549 98.46 47.92 -96.74
N MET A 550 98.62 48.82 -95.76
CA MET A 550 98.68 48.46 -94.34
C MET A 550 97.28 48.25 -93.72
N GLU A 551 96.35 49.18 -93.99
CA GLU A 551 94.99 49.17 -93.41
C GLU A 551 94.18 47.95 -93.86
N ALA A 552 94.45 47.42 -95.05
CA ALA A 552 93.83 46.20 -95.57
C ALA A 552 94.12 44.95 -94.72
N ARG A 553 95.26 44.88 -94.02
CA ARG A 553 95.62 43.73 -93.16
C ARG A 553 95.01 43.82 -91.76
N GLU A 554 94.82 45.02 -91.23
CA GLU A 554 94.20 45.24 -89.91
C GLU A 554 92.75 44.71 -89.90
N ALA A 555 92.00 44.99 -90.98
CA ALA A 555 90.63 44.55 -91.15
C ALA A 555 90.47 43.01 -91.22
N GLU A 556 91.42 42.31 -91.86
CA GLU A 556 91.42 40.84 -91.96
C GLU A 556 91.58 40.17 -90.58
N TYR A 557 92.40 40.74 -89.71
CA TYR A 557 92.66 40.20 -88.37
C TYR A 557 91.42 40.32 -87.44
N ILE A 558 90.71 41.45 -87.52
CA ILE A 558 89.49 41.69 -86.72
C ILE A 558 88.38 40.69 -87.11
N ALA A 559 88.20 40.40 -88.40
CA ALA A 559 87.20 39.44 -88.87
C ALA A 559 87.42 38.03 -88.30
N TRP A 560 88.68 37.57 -88.24
CA TRP A 560 89.03 36.26 -87.70
C TRP A 560 88.71 36.09 -86.20
N ALA A 561 88.89 37.15 -85.40
CA ALA A 561 88.61 37.11 -83.96
C ALA A 561 87.11 36.86 -83.66
N HIS A 562 86.21 37.46 -84.44
CA HIS A 562 84.76 37.24 -84.29
C HIS A 562 84.34 35.80 -84.62
N VAL A 563 84.89 35.22 -85.69
CA VAL A 563 84.61 33.82 -86.09
C VAL A 563 85.04 32.84 -85.00
N GLN A 564 86.23 33.01 -84.43
CA GLN A 564 86.72 32.14 -83.36
C GLN A 564 85.90 32.27 -82.06
N THR A 565 85.42 33.47 -81.76
CA THR A 565 84.52 33.71 -80.60
C THR A 565 83.19 32.97 -80.79
N LEU A 566 82.55 33.13 -81.96
CA LEU A 566 81.32 32.39 -82.30
C LEU A 566 81.52 30.87 -82.23
N LYS A 567 82.63 30.36 -82.76
CA LYS A 567 83.00 28.94 -82.71
C LYS A 567 83.11 28.38 -81.28
N SER A 568 83.58 29.19 -80.32
CA SER A 568 83.61 28.80 -78.90
C SER A 568 82.23 28.81 -78.21
N SER A 569 81.30 29.65 -78.67
CA SER A 569 79.93 29.75 -78.12
C SER A 569 78.95 28.71 -78.67
N LEU A 570 79.28 28.13 -79.83
CA LEU A 570 78.53 27.08 -80.54
C LEU A 570 79.18 25.70 -80.39
N ASP A 571 80.03 25.52 -79.37
CA ASP A 571 80.61 24.24 -79.01
C ASP A 571 79.51 23.22 -78.65
N GLU A 572 79.64 22.01 -79.19
CA GLU A 572 78.60 20.97 -79.21
C GLU A 572 78.25 20.51 -77.78
N HIS A 573 79.25 20.38 -76.92
CA HIS A 573 79.07 19.99 -75.52
C HIS A 573 78.36 21.07 -74.69
N ASN A 574 78.62 22.35 -74.96
CA ASN A 574 77.92 23.48 -74.32
C ASN A 574 76.46 23.63 -74.80
N LEU A 575 76.13 23.17 -76.01
CA LEU A 575 74.74 23.05 -76.47
C LEU A 575 74.05 21.86 -75.80
N GLU A 576 74.67 20.67 -75.80
CA GLU A 576 74.16 19.46 -75.17
C GLU A 576 73.83 19.67 -73.68
N LEU A 577 74.74 20.29 -72.91
CA LEU A 577 74.54 20.55 -71.48
C LEU A 577 73.34 21.47 -71.21
N ARG A 578 73.09 22.47 -72.07
CA ARG A 578 71.91 23.35 -71.97
C ARG A 578 70.62 22.61 -72.28
N VAL A 579 70.61 21.78 -73.33
CA VAL A 579 69.45 20.94 -73.69
C VAL A 579 69.14 19.94 -72.57
N LYS A 580 70.15 19.27 -72.02
CA LYS A 580 69.98 18.37 -70.87
C LYS A 580 69.42 19.09 -69.65
N THR A 581 69.94 20.27 -69.32
CA THR A 581 69.46 21.08 -68.19
C THR A 581 68.00 21.53 -68.40
N ALA A 582 67.63 21.90 -69.63
CA ALA A 582 66.26 22.23 -69.99
C ALA A 582 65.33 21.02 -69.82
N ASN A 583 65.68 19.86 -70.39
CA ASN A 583 64.90 18.62 -70.29
C ASN A 583 64.75 18.16 -68.83
N GLU A 584 65.79 18.26 -68.00
CA GLU A 584 65.71 17.98 -66.56
C GLU A 584 64.78 18.96 -65.83
N SER A 585 64.76 20.24 -66.21
CA SER A 585 63.85 21.23 -65.63
C SER A 585 62.40 21.00 -66.05
N GLU A 586 62.17 20.57 -67.31
CA GLU A 586 60.85 20.23 -67.82
C GLU A 586 60.32 18.96 -67.15
N ALA A 587 61.12 17.90 -67.04
CA ALA A 587 60.72 16.67 -66.34
C ALA A 587 60.35 16.94 -64.87
N ARG A 588 61.11 17.80 -64.16
CA ARG A 588 60.77 18.26 -62.80
C ARG A 588 59.49 19.10 -62.75
N SER A 589 59.12 19.78 -63.83
CA SER A 589 57.87 20.53 -63.95
C SER A 589 56.68 19.60 -64.20
N GLN A 590 56.80 18.68 -65.17
CA GLN A 590 55.80 17.67 -65.49
C GLN A 590 55.52 16.76 -64.27
N GLN A 591 56.55 16.36 -63.51
CA GLN A 591 56.38 15.58 -62.27
C GLN A 591 55.56 16.36 -61.21
N LYS A 592 55.79 17.66 -61.05
CA LYS A 592 55.01 18.51 -60.12
C LYS A 592 53.57 18.68 -60.58
N LEU A 593 53.35 18.82 -61.89
CA LEU A 593 52.01 18.93 -62.47
C LEU A 593 51.21 17.63 -62.24
N ALA A 594 51.80 16.46 -62.54
CA ALA A 594 51.17 15.17 -62.29
C ALA A 594 50.87 14.92 -60.79
N ALA A 595 51.73 15.38 -59.89
CA ALA A 595 51.48 15.31 -58.44
C ALA A 595 50.28 16.20 -58.02
N ALA A 596 50.21 17.43 -58.53
CA ALA A 596 49.09 18.34 -58.27
C ALA A 596 47.77 17.84 -58.90
N GLU A 597 47.82 17.22 -60.08
CA GLU A 597 46.65 16.58 -60.70
C GLU A 597 46.13 15.39 -59.88
N ALA A 598 47.03 14.59 -59.28
CA ALA A 598 46.65 13.52 -58.36
C ALA A 598 46.02 14.05 -57.06
N GLU A 599 46.58 15.11 -56.47
CA GLU A 599 46.01 15.78 -55.29
C GLU A 599 44.62 16.38 -55.59
N ILE A 600 44.44 16.99 -56.77
CA ILE A 600 43.14 17.49 -57.24
C ILE A 600 42.14 16.33 -57.46
N ALA A 601 42.59 15.16 -57.92
CA ALA A 601 41.75 13.99 -58.08
C ALA A 601 41.27 13.41 -56.73
N ASP A 602 42.16 13.31 -55.74
CA ASP A 602 41.82 12.85 -54.39
C ASP A 602 40.87 13.84 -53.69
N MET A 603 41.16 15.15 -53.75
CA MET A 603 40.28 16.19 -53.21
C MET A 603 38.90 16.19 -53.86
N ARG A 604 38.77 15.83 -55.14
CA ARG A 604 37.47 15.62 -55.81
C ARG A 604 36.75 14.37 -55.30
N HIS A 605 37.48 13.26 -55.10
CA HIS A 605 36.91 12.03 -54.55
C HIS A 605 36.35 12.26 -53.13
N ASN A 606 37.16 12.88 -52.25
CA ASN A 606 36.78 13.21 -50.88
C ASN A 606 35.61 14.21 -50.81
N LEU A 607 35.55 15.18 -51.73
CA LEU A 607 34.41 16.09 -51.88
C LEU A 607 33.13 15.34 -52.28
N ASP A 608 33.21 14.37 -53.19
CA ASP A 608 32.05 13.60 -53.63
C ASP A 608 31.60 12.55 -52.59
N ASP A 609 32.51 11.97 -51.80
CA ASP A 609 32.13 11.19 -50.62
C ASP A 609 31.47 12.04 -49.53
N SER A 610 31.97 13.26 -49.29
CA SER A 610 31.35 14.22 -48.39
C SER A 610 29.91 14.54 -48.84
N LYS A 611 29.69 14.86 -50.13
CA LYS A 611 28.34 15.03 -50.70
C LYS A 611 27.46 13.78 -50.53
N ARG A 612 28.00 12.58 -50.77
CA ARG A 612 27.29 11.31 -50.58
C ARG A 612 26.86 11.11 -49.12
N ALA A 613 27.71 11.48 -48.16
CA ALA A 613 27.39 11.44 -46.73
C ALA A 613 26.31 12.48 -46.36
N THR A 614 26.45 13.74 -46.81
CA THR A 614 25.45 14.80 -46.57
C THR A 614 24.08 14.46 -47.16
N CYS A 615 24.01 13.84 -48.35
CA CYS A 615 22.74 13.38 -48.94
C CYS A 615 22.07 12.33 -48.04
N LYS A 616 22.80 11.27 -47.67
CA LYS A 616 22.30 10.23 -46.75
C LYS A 616 21.80 10.81 -45.43
N GLN A 617 22.54 11.74 -44.85
CA GLN A 617 22.14 12.41 -43.62
C GLN A 617 20.89 13.28 -43.81
N SER A 618 20.75 13.99 -44.93
CA SER A 618 19.56 14.76 -45.28
C SER A 618 18.33 13.87 -45.50
N ASP A 619 18.49 12.70 -46.12
CA ASP A 619 17.41 11.74 -46.33
C ASP A 619 16.96 11.08 -45.02
N VAL A 620 17.90 10.74 -44.12
CA VAL A 620 17.58 10.28 -42.75
C VAL A 620 16.87 11.37 -41.95
N MET A 621 17.32 12.63 -42.02
CA MET A 621 16.64 13.75 -41.36
C MET A 621 15.23 13.98 -41.91
N ARG A 622 15.01 13.83 -43.23
CA ARG A 622 13.68 13.94 -43.83
C ARG A 622 12.75 12.82 -43.35
N SER A 623 13.21 11.58 -43.38
CA SER A 623 12.46 10.42 -42.88
C SER A 623 12.12 10.56 -41.39
N LYS A 624 13.05 11.07 -40.57
CA LYS A 624 12.76 11.34 -39.16
C LYS A 624 11.79 12.52 -38.96
N ASN A 625 11.80 13.54 -39.82
CA ASN A 625 10.77 14.58 -39.77
C ASN A 625 9.39 14.01 -40.15
N GLU A 626 9.30 13.20 -41.20
CA GLU A 626 8.05 12.52 -41.61
C GLU A 626 7.47 11.63 -40.48
N GLU A 627 8.34 10.93 -39.75
CA GLU A 627 7.99 10.16 -38.55
C GLU A 627 7.51 11.05 -37.38
N ASN A 628 8.10 12.24 -37.21
CA ASN A 628 7.68 13.20 -36.18
C ASN A 628 6.33 13.85 -36.51
N GLU A 629 6.06 14.22 -37.77
CA GLU A 629 4.74 14.69 -38.21
C GLU A 629 3.67 13.61 -38.01
N ALA A 630 4.00 12.33 -38.27
CA ALA A 630 3.09 11.21 -37.99
C ALA A 630 2.75 11.11 -36.49
N TYR A 631 3.76 11.16 -35.60
CA TYR A 631 3.52 11.17 -34.15
C TYR A 631 2.72 12.39 -33.68
N LEU A 632 2.96 13.59 -34.24
CA LEU A 632 2.17 14.79 -33.94
C LEU A 632 0.69 14.60 -34.33
N SER A 633 0.42 14.00 -35.49
CA SER A 633 -0.96 13.71 -35.93
C SER A 633 -1.66 12.65 -35.07
N GLU A 634 -0.92 11.68 -34.53
CA GLU A 634 -1.45 10.71 -33.56
C GLU A 634 -1.75 11.36 -32.22
N ILE A 635 -0.85 12.24 -31.72
CA ILE A 635 -1.06 13.03 -30.50
C ILE A 635 -2.27 13.95 -30.62
N GLU A 636 -2.44 14.64 -31.76
CA GLU A 636 -3.61 15.49 -32.04
C GLU A 636 -4.91 14.66 -32.07
N THR A 637 -4.88 13.49 -32.72
CA THR A 637 -6.02 12.56 -32.77
C THR A 637 -6.41 12.05 -31.37
N ILE A 638 -5.43 11.71 -30.53
CA ILE A 638 -5.65 11.27 -29.14
C ILE A 638 -6.16 12.44 -28.29
N GLY A 639 -5.65 13.66 -28.50
CA GLY A 639 -6.10 14.88 -27.83
C GLY A 639 -7.59 15.15 -28.10
N GLN A 640 -8.00 15.17 -29.37
CA GLN A 640 -9.41 15.37 -29.73
C GLN A 640 -10.33 14.29 -29.13
N ALA A 641 -9.90 13.01 -29.14
CA ALA A 641 -10.67 11.93 -28.51
C ALA A 641 -10.81 12.10 -26.98
N TYR A 642 -9.82 12.69 -26.32
CA TYR A 642 -9.88 13.02 -24.90
C TYR A 642 -10.81 14.21 -24.62
N ASP A 643 -10.76 15.26 -25.44
CA ASP A 643 -11.64 16.43 -25.33
C ASP A 643 -13.11 16.09 -25.61
N ASP A 644 -13.37 15.21 -26.58
CA ASP A 644 -14.71 14.65 -26.86
C ASP A 644 -15.24 13.87 -25.64
N MET A 645 -14.40 13.00 -25.05
CA MET A 645 -14.73 12.25 -23.83
C MET A 645 -14.95 13.18 -22.63
N GLN A 646 -14.14 14.22 -22.47
CA GLN A 646 -14.28 15.21 -21.41
C GLN A 646 -15.60 15.97 -21.56
N THR A 647 -15.97 16.35 -22.79
CA THR A 647 -17.24 16.99 -23.13
C THR A 647 -18.43 16.07 -22.83
N GLN A 648 -18.33 14.78 -23.16
CA GLN A 648 -19.34 13.78 -22.81
C GLN A 648 -19.51 13.64 -21.29
N ASN A 649 -18.40 13.58 -20.54
CA ASN A 649 -18.42 13.49 -19.08
C ASN A 649 -19.03 14.74 -18.42
N GLN A 650 -18.74 15.94 -18.94
CA GLN A 650 -19.38 17.17 -18.49
C GLN A 650 -20.90 17.15 -18.75
N HIS A 651 -21.35 16.65 -19.90
CA HIS A 651 -22.77 16.52 -20.19
C HIS A 651 -23.48 15.49 -19.28
N LEU A 652 -22.85 14.35 -19.00
CA LEU A 652 -23.37 13.34 -18.06
C LEU A 652 -23.47 13.91 -16.64
N LEU A 653 -22.46 14.66 -16.17
CA LEU A 653 -22.50 15.34 -14.88
C LEU A 653 -23.65 16.36 -14.79
N HIS A 654 -23.93 17.08 -15.89
CA HIS A 654 -25.08 17.97 -15.97
C HIS A 654 -26.41 17.21 -15.86
N GLN A 655 -26.59 16.12 -16.61
CA GLN A 655 -27.79 15.27 -16.54
C GLN A 655 -28.02 14.65 -15.14
N ILE A 656 -26.95 14.29 -14.43
CA ILE A 656 -27.02 13.83 -13.04
C ILE A 656 -27.49 14.98 -12.13
N THR A 657 -26.91 16.17 -12.30
CA THR A 657 -27.31 17.38 -11.55
C THR A 657 -28.79 17.70 -11.76
N GLU A 658 -29.27 17.73 -13.01
CA GLU A 658 -30.69 17.96 -13.35
C GLU A 658 -31.62 16.89 -12.74
N ARG A 659 -31.19 15.62 -12.74
CA ARG A 659 -31.93 14.52 -12.10
C ARG A 659 -32.04 14.71 -10.59
N ASP A 660 -30.96 15.10 -9.92
CA ASP A 660 -30.97 15.26 -8.48
C ASP A 660 -31.74 16.51 -8.06
N ASP A 661 -31.68 17.58 -8.86
CA ASP A 661 -32.55 18.75 -8.73
C ASP A 661 -34.04 18.38 -8.87
N TYR A 662 -34.39 17.45 -9.77
CA TYR A 662 -35.74 16.89 -9.90
C TYR A 662 -36.12 16.00 -8.69
N ASN A 663 -35.20 15.14 -8.24
CA ASN A 663 -35.40 14.28 -7.06
C ASN A 663 -35.67 15.13 -5.80
N ILE A 664 -34.90 16.21 -5.60
CA ILE A 664 -35.09 17.17 -4.50
C ILE A 664 -36.47 17.83 -4.58
N LYS A 665 -36.88 18.31 -5.77
CA LYS A 665 -38.22 18.90 -5.98
C LYS A 665 -39.34 17.90 -5.65
N LEU A 666 -39.21 16.64 -6.08
CA LEU A 666 -40.16 15.57 -5.81
C LEU A 666 -40.23 15.21 -4.32
N VAL A 667 -39.10 15.15 -3.62
CA VAL A 667 -39.06 14.93 -2.16
C VAL A 667 -39.71 16.09 -1.41
N LEU A 668 -39.42 17.34 -1.79
CA LEU A 668 -40.05 18.54 -1.21
C LEU A 668 -41.56 18.61 -1.48
N GLU A 669 -42.03 18.12 -2.62
CA GLU A 669 -43.47 17.96 -2.89
C GLU A 669 -44.08 16.84 -2.04
N GLY A 670 -43.44 15.68 -1.93
CA GLY A 670 -43.87 14.58 -1.05
C GLY A 670 -43.92 14.94 0.44
N VAL A 671 -43.00 15.78 0.92
CA VAL A 671 -43.04 16.36 2.28
C VAL A 671 -44.25 17.29 2.43
N ARG A 672 -44.47 18.22 1.49
CA ARG A 672 -45.63 19.13 1.52
C ARG A 672 -46.97 18.40 1.39
N ALA A 673 -47.01 17.29 0.66
CA ALA A 673 -48.19 16.43 0.56
C ALA A 673 -48.50 15.76 1.91
N ARG A 674 -47.49 15.21 2.61
CA ARG A 674 -47.66 14.66 3.96
C ARG A 674 -48.10 15.74 4.95
N GLN A 675 -47.46 16.91 4.97
CA GLN A 675 -47.85 18.02 5.84
C GLN A 675 -49.33 18.44 5.66
N LYS A 676 -49.84 18.45 4.42
CA LYS A 676 -51.27 18.67 4.15
C LYS A 676 -52.15 17.53 4.65
N GLN A 677 -51.74 16.28 4.44
CA GLN A 677 -52.45 15.09 4.93
C GLN A 677 -52.53 15.09 6.47
N ASP A 678 -51.43 15.40 7.16
CA ASP A 678 -51.37 15.50 8.61
C ASP A 678 -52.29 16.62 9.13
N SER A 679 -52.32 17.78 8.46
CA SER A 679 -53.26 18.88 8.74
C SER A 679 -54.71 18.43 8.62
N PHE A 680 -55.08 17.76 7.52
CA PHE A 680 -56.44 17.24 7.34
C PHE A 680 -56.80 16.15 8.36
N ILE A 681 -55.84 15.33 8.82
CA ILE A 681 -56.06 14.35 9.89
C ILE A 681 -56.31 15.06 11.24
N MET A 682 -55.63 16.19 11.52
CA MET A 682 -55.91 17.01 12.71
C MET A 682 -57.29 17.68 12.64
N GLU A 683 -57.64 18.28 11.49
CA GLU A 683 -58.96 18.88 11.26
C GLU A 683 -60.09 17.84 11.40
N MET A 684 -59.92 16.64 10.81
CA MET A 684 -60.87 15.54 10.92
C MET A 684 -61.08 15.09 12.37
N ARG A 685 -60.00 14.95 13.16
CA ARG A 685 -60.08 14.60 14.59
C ARG A 685 -60.76 15.69 15.42
N LEU A 686 -60.51 16.95 15.10
CA LEU A 686 -61.15 18.09 15.77
C LEU A 686 -62.66 18.09 15.48
N MET A 687 -63.05 17.93 14.22
CA MET A 687 -64.46 17.84 13.81
C MET A 687 -65.15 16.60 14.39
N GLU A 688 -64.43 15.48 14.55
CA GLU A 688 -64.95 14.29 15.25
C GLU A 688 -65.19 14.56 16.74
N GLN A 689 -64.30 15.30 17.42
CA GLN A 689 -64.51 15.74 18.81
C GLN A 689 -65.69 16.70 18.95
N GLU A 690 -65.84 17.68 18.06
CA GLU A 690 -66.99 18.58 18.02
C GLU A 690 -68.30 17.82 17.78
N MET A 691 -68.30 16.84 16.87
CA MET A 691 -69.44 15.96 16.62
C MET A 691 -69.78 15.11 17.85
N GLN A 692 -68.79 14.55 18.55
CA GLN A 692 -69.01 13.82 19.80
C GLN A 692 -69.60 14.73 20.89
N GLN A 693 -69.08 15.94 21.08
CA GLN A 693 -69.60 16.92 22.05
C GLN A 693 -71.02 17.36 21.70
N SER A 694 -71.32 17.57 20.41
CA SER A 694 -72.66 17.85 19.90
C SER A 694 -73.62 16.68 20.15
N ASN A 695 -73.18 15.45 19.93
CA ASN A 695 -73.97 14.24 20.20
C ASN A 695 -74.24 14.05 21.71
N VAL A 696 -73.27 14.29 22.59
CA VAL A 696 -73.50 14.32 24.06
C VAL A 696 -74.55 15.38 24.41
N SER A 697 -74.47 16.56 23.81
CA SER A 697 -75.43 17.64 24.01
C SER A 697 -76.84 17.26 23.52
N LEU A 698 -76.95 16.64 22.34
CA LEU A 698 -78.19 16.09 21.78
C LEU A 698 -78.83 15.07 22.74
N ASN A 699 -78.04 14.15 23.29
CA ASN A 699 -78.53 13.15 24.25
C ASN A 699 -78.99 13.77 25.57
N LEU A 700 -78.36 14.86 26.03
CA LEU A 700 -78.86 15.65 27.16
C LEU A 700 -80.20 16.35 26.84
N TYR A 701 -80.38 16.86 25.62
CA TYR A 701 -81.68 17.39 25.18
C TYR A 701 -82.75 16.30 25.05
N ASN A 702 -82.43 15.14 24.46
CA ASN A 702 -83.35 14.02 24.32
C ASN A 702 -83.80 13.47 25.68
N THR A 703 -82.88 13.29 26.62
CA THR A 703 -83.23 12.84 27.99
C THR A 703 -83.99 13.91 28.79
N LYS A 704 -83.85 15.21 28.45
CA LYS A 704 -84.69 16.28 28.99
C LYS A 704 -86.09 16.29 28.34
N ALA A 705 -86.20 16.06 27.03
CA ALA A 705 -87.47 15.95 26.32
C ALA A 705 -88.29 14.76 26.84
N ALA A 706 -87.68 13.58 26.92
CA ALA A 706 -88.32 12.40 27.50
C ALA A 706 -88.81 12.63 28.94
N LYS A 707 -88.05 13.36 29.78
CA LYS A 707 -88.52 13.75 31.13
C LYS A 707 -89.69 14.72 31.14
N ILE A 708 -89.87 15.53 30.11
CA ILE A 708 -91.02 16.43 29.95
C ILE A 708 -92.24 15.64 29.46
N GLU A 709 -92.06 14.75 28.48
CA GLU A 709 -93.09 13.81 28.02
C GLU A 709 -93.60 12.94 29.19
N ASP A 710 -92.67 12.41 29.99
CA ASP A 710 -92.95 11.57 31.16
C ASP A 710 -93.58 12.36 32.34
N GLN A 711 -93.51 13.69 32.32
CA GLN A 711 -94.25 14.58 33.24
C GLN A 711 -95.65 14.89 32.70
N VAL A 712 -95.78 15.20 31.42
CA VAL A 712 -97.07 15.47 30.74
C VAL A 712 -97.95 14.21 30.68
N ALA A 713 -97.37 13.02 30.59
CA ALA A 713 -98.09 11.75 30.64
C ALA A 713 -98.60 11.36 32.05
N ARG A 714 -98.30 12.17 33.08
CA ARG A 714 -98.71 11.94 34.49
C ARG A 714 -99.66 13.03 35.02
N SER A 715 -100.13 13.93 34.15
CA SER A 715 -101.05 15.05 34.45
C SER A 715 -102.31 14.97 33.62
#